data_AF-A0A3N9XCA9-F1
#
_entry.id   AF-A0A3N9XCA9-F1
#
_cell.length_a   1.000
_cell.length_b   1.000
_cell.length_c   1.000
_cell.angle_alpha   90.00
_cell.angle_beta   90.00
_cell.angle_gamma   90.00
#
_symmetry.space_group_name_H-M   'P 1'
#
loop_
_entity.id
_entity.type
_entity.pdbx_description
1 polymer ?
#
loop_
_entity_poly.entity_id
_entity_poly.type
_entity_poly.pdbx_seq_one_letter_code
_entity_poly.pdbx_strand_id
1 'polypeptide(L)'
;DPRVRWCGDPAPGCQAAFRDPATGQPWDVDAATGTPTFTSRGNSANTVLSWGANTPVVPAPTSPERRYEYPFTDQWHQARCNPAVFTSAQRNDADASIANLFAMHNRMHDWSYQLGFTESAWNLQAVNLTPSGLGGDAEQGRAQQGALTGNRNNANQGTPRDGLPPTTNMYLWQPQAGGPYPPCVDGDYDMTVIGHEYTHAITNRMIAGPDSGISGHQGGSMGESWGDLLAAEYLFQHGLRAPGETPFITGGYVTGNLVSGIRNYDLSRSPLNYSDIGYNTAGPAVHADGEIWGATNFRVRSALVKRYGLGTPQRQLDCALGKVVADQCPGNRRWSQLVFDSFLLQAASQVSMLDMRDNMLTADLLRFGGANQDLIWAEFARSGMGRDAATNGAGDTDPTPSFASPRGGNATLTLRPRGDSAEAPIRVYVGAYEARAVPVADTDPATPIPDTVEMVAGTYDLLAVAPGFGHQRLSVVAKAGQDGYIDLRMSRNLASTASGATVTGDGVNLDRVVDDTEATNWASLDGVAGRQLTVALPGDAPQTVKRVNVSAMLRPAITGDADTGAQNALTALRSFAVSACNATTTDCADPTRWQRIYTSAGDAFPGGAYRAYSRDINLRTFAVPTTLATHLRLEVLASQCTGGPNYAGEQDDDPATTTDCATASPARSQVRIAEFQAFSK
;
A
#
# COMPACT_ATOMS: atom_id res chain seq x y z
N ASP A 1 -29.79 -6.45 6.16
CA ASP A 1 -29.80 -5.10 5.57
C ASP A 1 -29.06 -4.16 6.51
N PRO A 2 -27.80 -3.77 6.19
CA PRO A 2 -26.98 -2.88 7.02
C PRO A 2 -27.28 -1.39 6.78
N ARG A 3 -28.26 -1.05 5.94
CA ARG A 3 -28.62 0.35 5.66
C ARG A 3 -29.16 1.02 6.92
N VAL A 4 -28.82 2.29 7.06
CA VAL A 4 -29.18 3.11 8.22
C VAL A 4 -29.86 4.38 7.75
N ARG A 5 -30.91 4.81 8.46
CA ARG A 5 -31.60 6.06 8.16
C ARG A 5 -30.93 7.21 8.90
N TRP A 6 -30.49 8.22 8.16
CA TRP A 6 -30.05 9.50 8.70
C TRP A 6 -31.03 10.61 8.34
N CYS A 7 -31.06 11.65 9.16
CA CYS A 7 -32.02 12.74 9.04
C CYS A 7 -31.31 14.10 9.18
N GLY A 8 -31.95 15.17 8.73
CA GLY A 8 -31.46 16.53 9.00
C GLY A 8 -31.64 16.94 10.47
N ASP A 9 -32.71 16.45 11.09
CA ASP A 9 -33.04 16.68 12.50
C ASP A 9 -33.25 15.36 13.24
N PRO A 10 -33.00 15.31 14.57
CA PRO A 10 -33.33 14.16 15.39
C PRO A 10 -34.84 13.87 15.33
N ALA A 11 -35.21 12.69 14.85
CA ALA A 11 -36.60 12.24 14.81
C ALA A 11 -36.70 10.71 15.05
N PRO A 12 -37.87 10.19 15.46
CA PRO A 12 -38.07 8.76 15.61
C PRO A 12 -37.72 7.97 14.34
N GLY A 13 -36.91 6.92 14.48
CA GLY A 13 -36.45 6.09 13.37
C GLY A 13 -35.19 6.61 12.64
N CYS A 14 -34.63 7.75 13.05
CA CYS A 14 -33.33 8.22 12.60
C CYS A 14 -32.23 7.68 13.51
N GLN A 15 -31.18 7.08 12.94
CA GLN A 15 -30.01 6.64 13.70
C GLN A 15 -29.09 7.80 14.10
N ALA A 16 -29.02 8.83 13.24
CA ALA A 16 -28.22 10.03 13.46
C ALA A 16 -28.84 11.21 12.72
N ALA A 17 -28.48 12.42 13.17
CA ALA A 17 -28.88 13.67 12.55
C ALA A 17 -27.63 14.47 12.15
N PHE A 18 -27.65 15.04 10.95
CA PHE A 18 -26.53 15.79 10.40
C PHE A 18 -26.97 17.15 9.87
N ARG A 19 -26.15 18.15 10.17
CA ARG A 19 -26.24 19.51 9.66
C ARG A 19 -24.84 19.95 9.30
N ASP A 20 -24.73 20.64 8.18
CA ASP A 20 -23.48 21.23 7.74
C ASP A 20 -22.96 22.20 8.82
N PRO A 21 -21.70 22.07 9.27
CA PRO A 21 -21.19 22.80 10.43
C PRO A 21 -20.96 24.29 10.14
N ALA A 22 -20.77 24.68 8.88
CA ALA A 22 -20.65 26.08 8.50
C ALA A 22 -22.03 26.77 8.56
N THR A 23 -23.01 26.23 7.83
CA THR A 23 -24.33 26.85 7.63
C THR A 23 -25.33 26.53 8.74
N GLY A 24 -25.14 25.45 9.47
CA GLY A 24 -26.13 24.88 10.38
C GLY A 24 -27.38 24.33 9.68
N GLN A 25 -27.36 24.20 8.35
CA GLN A 25 -28.49 23.71 7.55
C GLN A 25 -28.34 22.23 7.19
N PRO A 26 -29.43 21.53 6.79
CA PRO A 26 -29.32 20.22 6.18
C PRO A 26 -28.50 20.28 4.88
N TRP A 27 -27.84 19.17 4.52
CA TRP A 27 -26.93 19.12 3.38
C TRP A 27 -27.57 19.45 2.02
N ASP A 28 -28.87 19.25 1.84
CA ASP A 28 -29.58 19.55 0.59
C ASP A 28 -30.11 20.99 0.51
N VAL A 29 -29.52 21.95 1.22
CA VAL A 29 -29.93 23.37 1.20
C VAL A 29 -28.93 24.19 0.39
N ASP A 30 -29.46 25.06 -0.49
CA ASP A 30 -28.67 26.09 -1.15
C ASP A 30 -28.38 27.21 -0.13
N ALA A 31 -27.12 27.36 0.24
CA ALA A 31 -26.69 28.35 1.23
C ALA A 31 -26.89 29.80 0.77
N ALA A 32 -26.99 30.07 -0.53
CA ALA A 32 -27.23 31.42 -1.05
C ALA A 32 -28.69 31.85 -0.88
N THR A 33 -29.64 30.92 -0.98
CA THR A 33 -31.08 31.22 -0.92
C THR A 33 -31.74 30.78 0.38
N GLY A 34 -31.12 29.85 1.12
CA GLY A 34 -31.70 29.19 2.29
C GLY A 34 -32.81 28.19 1.95
N THR A 35 -32.98 27.82 0.68
CA THR A 35 -34.04 26.91 0.23
C THR A 35 -33.50 25.51 -0.07
N PRO A 36 -34.27 24.43 0.21
CA PRO A 36 -33.90 23.09 -0.22
C PRO A 36 -33.72 22.98 -1.74
N THR A 37 -32.71 22.24 -2.18
CA THR A 37 -32.46 21.90 -3.58
C THR A 37 -33.30 20.70 -4.03
N PHE A 38 -33.84 19.93 -3.07
CA PHE A 38 -34.63 18.72 -3.28
C PHE A 38 -33.88 17.59 -4.01
N THR A 39 -32.54 17.65 -4.12
CA THR A 39 -31.70 16.67 -4.82
C THR A 39 -30.31 16.56 -4.17
N SER A 40 -29.39 15.79 -4.76
CA SER A 40 -27.99 15.57 -4.32
C SER A 40 -27.09 16.79 -4.55
N ARG A 41 -27.54 17.96 -4.09
CA ARG A 41 -26.83 19.25 -4.21
C ARG A 41 -26.97 20.07 -2.93
N GLY A 42 -25.85 20.59 -2.45
CA GLY A 42 -25.75 21.34 -1.20
C GLY A 42 -24.69 22.43 -1.23
N ASN A 43 -24.35 22.92 -0.04
CA ASN A 43 -23.22 23.84 0.11
C ASN A 43 -21.88 23.12 -0.09
N SER A 44 -21.72 21.91 0.43
CA SER A 44 -20.38 21.28 0.54
C SER A 44 -20.10 20.24 -0.54
N ALA A 45 -21.17 19.73 -1.18
CA ALA A 45 -21.05 18.78 -2.28
C ALA A 45 -22.16 18.95 -3.32
N ASN A 46 -21.88 18.50 -4.54
CA ASN A 46 -22.82 18.29 -5.63
C ASN A 46 -22.49 16.96 -6.30
N THR A 47 -23.42 16.01 -6.26
CA THR A 47 -23.17 14.65 -6.75
C THR A 47 -24.09 14.30 -7.90
N VAL A 48 -23.50 13.71 -8.93
CA VAL A 48 -24.16 13.34 -10.18
C VAL A 48 -23.75 11.94 -10.64
N LEU A 49 -24.60 11.31 -11.44
CA LEU A 49 -24.25 10.13 -12.23
C LEU A 49 -23.45 10.55 -13.46
N SER A 50 -22.37 9.84 -13.78
CA SER A 50 -21.49 10.20 -14.90
C SER A 50 -20.96 9.01 -15.70
N TRP A 51 -21.84 8.20 -16.31
CA TRP A 51 -21.44 6.98 -17.02
C TRP A 51 -20.55 7.17 -18.27
N GLY A 52 -20.46 8.38 -18.82
CA GLY A 52 -19.73 8.63 -20.06
C GLY A 52 -20.52 8.22 -21.30
N ALA A 53 -19.83 7.91 -22.42
CA ALA A 53 -20.47 7.45 -23.66
C ALA A 53 -21.62 8.35 -24.17
N ASN A 54 -21.48 9.67 -24.05
CA ASN A 54 -22.50 10.68 -24.38
C ASN A 54 -23.81 10.57 -23.58
N THR A 55 -23.82 9.83 -22.47
CA THR A 55 -24.95 9.86 -21.54
C THR A 55 -25.00 11.18 -20.78
N PRO A 56 -26.20 11.74 -20.53
CA PRO A 56 -26.33 12.95 -19.74
C PRO A 56 -25.82 12.76 -18.31
N VAL A 57 -25.09 13.76 -17.82
CA VAL A 57 -24.74 13.87 -16.40
C VAL A 57 -25.95 14.37 -15.65
N VAL A 58 -26.46 13.60 -14.68
CA VAL A 58 -27.72 13.88 -13.99
C VAL A 58 -27.58 13.76 -12.47
N PRO A 59 -28.20 14.65 -11.68
CA PRO A 59 -28.25 14.51 -10.22
C PRO A 59 -29.25 13.41 -9.82
N ALA A 60 -29.36 13.14 -8.52
CA ALA A 60 -30.40 12.26 -8.00
C ALA A 60 -31.82 12.79 -8.33
N PRO A 61 -32.82 11.92 -8.49
CA PRO A 61 -34.20 12.34 -8.70
C PRO A 61 -34.68 13.28 -7.60
N THR A 62 -35.42 14.33 -7.99
CA THR A 62 -35.93 15.31 -7.02
C THR A 62 -36.93 14.68 -6.07
N SER A 63 -36.85 15.04 -4.78
CA SER A 63 -37.75 14.58 -3.73
C SER A 63 -38.35 15.77 -2.99
N PRO A 64 -39.63 16.14 -3.26
CA PRO A 64 -40.31 17.23 -2.55
C PRO A 64 -40.36 17.03 -1.03
N GLU A 65 -40.46 15.77 -0.59
CA GLU A 65 -40.45 15.37 0.83
C GLU A 65 -39.02 15.25 1.39
N ARG A 66 -37.99 15.49 0.58
CA ARG A 66 -36.56 15.42 0.94
C ARG A 66 -36.18 14.05 1.53
N ARG A 67 -36.73 12.99 0.92
CA ARG A 67 -36.50 11.58 1.30
C ARG A 67 -35.68 10.88 0.22
N TYR A 68 -34.37 10.84 0.43
CA TYR A 68 -33.38 10.24 -0.48
C TYR A 68 -33.17 8.75 -0.19
N GLU A 69 -34.25 7.97 -0.19
CA GLU A 69 -34.21 6.53 0.04
C GLU A 69 -34.50 5.79 -1.25
N TYR A 70 -33.46 5.19 -1.83
CA TYR A 70 -33.55 4.49 -3.10
C TYR A 70 -33.47 2.97 -2.89
N PRO A 71 -34.12 2.17 -3.75
CA PRO A 71 -33.87 0.74 -3.81
C PRO A 71 -32.39 0.47 -4.05
N PHE A 72 -31.84 -0.51 -3.33
CA PHE A 72 -30.49 -1.03 -3.55
C PHE A 72 -30.60 -2.53 -3.73
N THR A 73 -30.19 -3.01 -4.90
CA THR A 73 -30.28 -4.41 -5.31
C THR A 73 -28.94 -5.03 -5.63
N ASP A 74 -27.85 -4.26 -5.52
CA ASP A 74 -26.47 -4.69 -5.75
C ASP A 74 -26.28 -5.27 -7.16
N GLN A 75 -26.89 -4.62 -8.17
CA GLN A 75 -27.08 -5.19 -9.50
C GLN A 75 -25.76 -5.56 -10.18
N TRP A 76 -24.74 -4.71 -10.07
CA TRP A 76 -23.43 -4.97 -10.65
C TRP A 76 -22.82 -6.27 -10.11
N HIS A 77 -22.94 -6.51 -8.80
CA HIS A 77 -22.48 -7.73 -8.16
C HIS A 77 -23.34 -8.94 -8.54
N GLN A 78 -24.66 -8.83 -8.38
CA GLN A 78 -25.61 -9.92 -8.62
C GLN A 78 -25.62 -10.40 -10.08
N ALA A 79 -25.41 -9.47 -11.02
CA ALA A 79 -25.33 -9.76 -12.44
C ALA A 79 -23.90 -10.09 -12.90
N ARG A 80 -22.94 -10.26 -11.98
CA ARG A 80 -21.53 -10.57 -12.29
C ARG A 80 -20.95 -9.63 -13.34
N CYS A 81 -21.05 -8.32 -13.11
CA CYS A 81 -20.57 -7.29 -14.04
C CYS A 81 -21.26 -7.25 -15.41
N ASN A 82 -22.42 -7.91 -15.58
CA ASN A 82 -23.12 -7.86 -16.86
C ASN A 82 -23.68 -6.45 -17.13
N PRO A 83 -23.29 -5.77 -18.23
CA PRO A 83 -23.69 -4.40 -18.52
C PRO A 83 -25.20 -4.24 -18.82
N ALA A 84 -25.97 -5.32 -18.95
CA ALA A 84 -27.43 -5.24 -19.08
C ALA A 84 -28.09 -4.47 -17.92
N VAL A 85 -27.46 -4.45 -16.74
CA VAL A 85 -27.97 -3.76 -15.54
C VAL A 85 -28.15 -2.24 -15.73
N PHE A 86 -27.40 -1.61 -16.63
CA PHE A 86 -27.53 -0.17 -16.93
C PHE A 86 -28.88 0.21 -17.53
N THR A 87 -29.59 -0.74 -18.14
CA THR A 87 -30.93 -0.54 -18.72
C THR A 87 -32.06 -1.10 -17.87
N SER A 88 -31.74 -1.66 -16.69
CA SER A 88 -32.74 -2.12 -15.72
C SER A 88 -33.51 -0.94 -15.11
N ALA A 89 -34.60 -1.23 -14.38
CA ALA A 89 -35.39 -0.20 -13.72
C ALA A 89 -34.58 0.62 -12.69
N GLN A 90 -33.66 -0.03 -11.96
CA GLN A 90 -32.77 0.61 -10.99
C GLN A 90 -31.53 1.22 -11.62
N ARG A 91 -31.27 0.98 -12.93
CA ARG A 91 -30.16 1.56 -13.68
C ARG A 91 -28.82 1.31 -12.97
N ASN A 92 -28.51 0.05 -12.65
CA ASN A 92 -27.34 -0.32 -11.86
C ASN A 92 -27.27 0.39 -10.50
N ASP A 93 -28.40 0.46 -9.80
CA ASP A 93 -28.55 1.17 -8.51
C ASP A 93 -28.06 2.64 -8.54
N ALA A 94 -28.11 3.31 -9.70
CA ALA A 94 -27.53 4.65 -9.91
C ALA A 94 -27.97 5.69 -8.87
N ASP A 95 -29.25 5.73 -8.52
CA ASP A 95 -29.77 6.72 -7.57
C ASP A 95 -29.26 6.47 -6.14
N ALA A 96 -29.05 5.21 -5.76
CA ALA A 96 -28.45 4.83 -4.49
C ALA A 96 -26.96 5.20 -4.44
N SER A 97 -26.21 5.02 -5.54
CA SER A 97 -24.80 5.39 -5.63
C SER A 97 -24.60 6.90 -5.50
N ILE A 98 -25.41 7.70 -6.21
CA ILE A 98 -25.38 9.18 -6.11
C ILE A 98 -25.67 9.62 -4.66
N ALA A 99 -26.71 9.07 -4.04
CA ALA A 99 -27.10 9.45 -2.68
C ALA A 99 -26.04 9.08 -1.64
N ASN A 100 -25.42 7.90 -1.78
CA ASN A 100 -24.36 7.47 -0.88
C ASN A 100 -23.12 8.36 -1.02
N LEU A 101 -22.65 8.60 -2.24
CA LEU A 101 -21.48 9.45 -2.49
C LEU A 101 -21.73 10.88 -1.99
N PHE A 102 -22.92 11.46 -2.24
CA PHE A 102 -23.31 12.77 -1.70
C PHE A 102 -23.24 12.82 -0.17
N ALA A 103 -23.81 11.82 0.51
CA ALA A 103 -23.78 11.75 1.96
C ALA A 103 -22.35 11.59 2.50
N MET A 104 -21.51 10.76 1.86
CA MET A 104 -20.14 10.52 2.31
C MET A 104 -19.25 11.77 2.16
N HIS A 105 -19.37 12.52 1.06
CA HIS A 105 -18.66 13.79 0.89
C HIS A 105 -19.04 14.82 1.94
N ASN A 106 -20.35 15.00 2.20
CA ASN A 106 -20.77 15.92 3.25
C ASN A 106 -20.27 15.50 4.62
N ARG A 107 -20.19 14.19 4.93
CA ARG A 107 -19.64 13.75 6.22
C ARG A 107 -18.13 13.96 6.34
N MET A 108 -17.37 13.80 5.24
CA MET A 108 -15.95 14.14 5.24
C MET A 108 -15.73 15.65 5.38
N HIS A 109 -16.54 16.47 4.71
CA HIS A 109 -16.58 17.92 4.94
C HIS A 109 -16.81 18.23 6.42
N ASP A 110 -17.90 17.71 7.00
CA ASP A 110 -18.28 18.02 8.37
C ASP A 110 -17.20 17.61 9.38
N TRP A 111 -16.59 16.45 9.20
CA TRP A 111 -15.54 15.94 10.07
C TRP A 111 -14.23 16.73 9.96
N SER A 112 -13.81 17.07 8.74
CA SER A 112 -12.59 17.84 8.49
C SER A 112 -12.74 19.30 8.90
N TYR A 113 -13.94 19.88 8.83
CA TYR A 113 -14.26 21.20 9.39
C TYR A 113 -13.90 21.28 10.87
N GLN A 114 -14.25 20.24 11.64
CA GLN A 114 -13.92 20.15 13.08
C GLN A 114 -12.43 19.91 13.36
N LEU A 115 -11.62 19.63 12.33
CA LEU A 115 -10.16 19.55 12.41
C LEU A 115 -9.46 20.84 11.96
N GLY A 116 -10.21 21.83 11.46
CA GLY A 116 -9.67 23.11 10.99
C GLY A 116 -9.65 23.28 9.47
N PHE A 117 -10.22 22.34 8.69
CA PHE A 117 -10.45 22.55 7.26
C PHE A 117 -11.72 23.38 7.06
N THR A 118 -11.60 24.67 7.35
CA THR A 118 -12.66 25.69 7.29
C THR A 118 -12.44 26.63 6.11
N GLU A 119 -13.29 27.64 5.93
CA GLU A 119 -13.15 28.61 4.82
C GLU A 119 -11.80 29.35 4.83
N SER A 120 -11.26 29.65 6.02
CA SER A 120 -9.91 30.24 6.17
C SER A 120 -8.76 29.29 5.85
N ALA A 121 -9.04 27.99 5.75
CA ALA A 121 -8.12 26.95 5.31
C ALA A 121 -8.59 26.33 3.97
N TRP A 122 -9.37 27.09 3.20
CA TRP A 122 -9.72 26.81 1.80
C TRP A 122 -10.47 25.50 1.61
N ASN A 123 -11.47 25.28 2.48
CA ASN A 123 -12.39 24.15 2.38
C ASN A 123 -13.30 24.21 1.15
N LEU A 124 -14.16 23.20 1.00
CA LEU A 124 -14.95 23.00 -0.22
C LEU A 124 -16.39 23.44 0.01
N GLN A 125 -16.73 24.66 -0.41
CA GLN A 125 -18.06 25.23 -0.19
C GLN A 125 -18.54 26.08 -1.38
N ALA A 126 -19.78 25.88 -1.81
CA ALA A 126 -20.43 26.72 -2.81
C ALA A 126 -20.55 28.17 -2.31
N VAL A 127 -20.81 28.37 -1.02
CA VAL A 127 -20.88 29.67 -0.36
C VAL A 127 -20.05 29.65 0.92
N ASN A 128 -19.13 30.60 1.04
CA ASN A 128 -18.39 30.87 2.28
C ASN A 128 -19.18 31.85 3.15
N LEU A 129 -19.29 31.55 4.44
CA LEU A 129 -20.01 32.39 5.40
C LEU A 129 -19.12 33.42 6.09
N THR A 130 -17.81 33.32 5.87
CA THR A 130 -16.81 34.29 6.33
C THR A 130 -16.17 34.97 5.12
N PRO A 131 -15.51 36.13 5.32
CA PRO A 131 -14.73 36.77 4.25
C PRO A 131 -13.45 36.02 3.84
N SER A 132 -13.18 34.86 4.43
CA SER A 132 -11.95 34.08 4.18
C SER A 132 -12.16 33.09 3.03
N GLY A 133 -11.09 32.84 2.27
CA GLY A 133 -11.12 31.94 1.12
C GLY A 133 -12.07 32.39 0.01
N LEU A 134 -12.24 31.54 -0.99
CA LEU A 134 -13.14 31.73 -2.12
C LEU A 134 -14.16 30.60 -2.14
N GLY A 135 -15.44 30.94 -2.10
CA GLY A 135 -16.50 29.95 -2.34
C GLY A 135 -16.67 29.62 -3.81
N GLY A 136 -17.66 28.78 -4.12
CA GLY A 136 -17.98 28.33 -5.47
C GLY A 136 -17.36 26.98 -5.82
N ASP A 137 -16.85 26.27 -4.81
CA ASP A 137 -16.00 25.10 -4.99
C ASP A 137 -16.42 23.90 -4.14
N ALA A 138 -17.73 23.71 -3.98
CA ALA A 138 -18.29 22.47 -3.46
C ALA A 138 -17.73 21.25 -4.20
N GLU A 139 -17.51 20.14 -3.48
CA GLU A 139 -17.00 18.89 -4.04
C GLU A 139 -17.94 18.34 -5.13
N GLN A 140 -17.40 18.01 -6.31
CA GLN A 140 -18.18 17.43 -7.41
C GLN A 140 -18.02 15.91 -7.44
N GLY A 141 -18.97 15.20 -6.82
CA GLY A 141 -19.00 13.74 -6.85
C GLY A 141 -19.54 13.20 -8.16
N ARG A 142 -18.80 12.31 -8.83
CA ARG A 142 -19.22 11.61 -10.04
C ARG A 142 -19.34 10.12 -9.77
N ALA A 143 -20.56 9.69 -9.47
CA ALA A 143 -20.90 8.30 -9.24
C ALA A 143 -20.83 7.50 -10.55
N GLN A 144 -20.32 6.26 -10.43
CA GLN A 144 -20.13 5.30 -11.52
C GLN A 144 -19.47 5.92 -12.76
N GLN A 145 -18.44 6.73 -12.53
CA GLN A 145 -17.83 7.49 -13.60
C GLN A 145 -17.29 6.56 -14.69
N GLY A 146 -17.62 6.88 -15.94
CA GLY A 146 -17.10 6.17 -17.10
C GLY A 146 -17.54 4.71 -17.17
N ALA A 147 -18.62 4.34 -16.47
CA ALA A 147 -19.12 2.97 -16.44
C ALA A 147 -19.36 2.38 -17.84
N LEU A 148 -19.87 3.18 -18.78
CA LEU A 148 -20.12 2.77 -20.17
C LEU A 148 -18.93 2.95 -21.11
N THR A 149 -17.83 3.55 -20.64
CA THR A 149 -16.58 3.68 -21.39
C THR A 149 -15.47 2.75 -20.90
N GLY A 150 -15.77 1.90 -19.92
CA GLY A 150 -14.85 0.90 -19.38
C GLY A 150 -13.92 1.37 -18.26
N ASN A 151 -14.16 2.55 -17.67
CA ASN A 151 -13.38 2.97 -16.50
C ASN A 151 -13.74 2.07 -15.31
N ARG A 152 -12.73 1.40 -14.74
CA ARG A 152 -12.89 0.37 -13.71
C ARG A 152 -11.73 0.40 -12.71
N ASN A 153 -11.94 -0.27 -11.58
CA ASN A 153 -10.90 -0.71 -10.65
C ASN A 153 -10.02 0.41 -10.05
N ASN A 154 -10.61 1.60 -9.89
CA ASN A 154 -9.91 2.76 -9.33
C ASN A 154 -10.91 3.82 -8.83
N ALA A 155 -10.37 4.93 -8.34
CA ALA A 155 -11.05 6.22 -8.19
C ALA A 155 -10.01 7.32 -8.44
N ASN A 156 -10.40 8.59 -8.40
CA ASN A 156 -9.45 9.71 -8.31
C ASN A 156 -10.11 11.02 -7.89
N GLN A 157 -9.27 11.91 -7.37
CA GLN A 157 -9.58 13.27 -7.01
C GLN A 157 -8.81 14.29 -7.88
N GLY A 158 -9.55 15.18 -8.54
CA GLY A 158 -9.01 16.42 -9.10
C GLY A 158 -9.20 17.57 -8.12
N THR A 159 -8.12 18.21 -7.67
CA THR A 159 -8.18 19.35 -6.74
C THR A 159 -7.59 20.60 -7.38
N PRO A 160 -8.40 21.44 -8.03
CA PRO A 160 -7.93 22.75 -8.48
C PRO A 160 -7.80 23.71 -7.29
N ARG A 161 -7.26 24.89 -7.58
CA ARG A 161 -7.17 25.99 -6.62
C ARG A 161 -8.50 26.36 -5.98
N ASP A 162 -8.42 27.02 -4.82
CA ASP A 162 -9.58 27.57 -4.09
C ASP A 162 -10.51 28.41 -4.98
N GLY A 163 -11.82 28.26 -4.76
CA GLY A 163 -12.87 28.85 -5.60
C GLY A 163 -13.11 28.16 -6.95
N LEU A 164 -12.36 27.10 -7.29
CA LEU A 164 -12.71 26.19 -8.37
C LEU A 164 -13.13 24.82 -7.81
N PRO A 165 -14.22 24.23 -8.32
CA PRO A 165 -14.77 23.00 -7.75
C PRO A 165 -13.86 21.80 -8.00
N PRO A 166 -13.45 21.07 -6.95
CA PRO A 166 -12.77 19.79 -7.08
C PRO A 166 -13.73 18.69 -7.54
N THR A 167 -13.19 17.56 -7.98
CA THR A 167 -13.98 16.45 -8.55
C THR A 167 -13.45 15.09 -8.12
N THR A 168 -14.28 14.35 -7.40
CA THR A 168 -14.11 12.91 -7.14
C THR A 168 -14.77 12.10 -8.23
N ASN A 169 -14.04 11.15 -8.82
CA ASN A 169 -14.60 10.15 -9.71
C ASN A 169 -14.55 8.76 -9.05
N MET A 170 -15.71 8.13 -8.85
CA MET A 170 -15.82 6.77 -8.33
C MET A 170 -16.10 5.78 -9.46
N TYR A 171 -15.39 4.65 -9.50
CA TYR A 171 -15.55 3.64 -10.56
C TYR A 171 -16.19 2.34 -10.07
N LEU A 172 -16.77 1.59 -11.01
CA LEU A 172 -17.13 0.20 -10.80
C LEU A 172 -15.87 -0.68 -10.76
N TRP A 173 -15.95 -1.82 -10.10
CA TRP A 173 -14.87 -2.80 -9.97
C TRP A 173 -15.27 -4.10 -10.65
N GLN A 174 -14.34 -4.71 -11.39
CA GLN A 174 -14.50 -6.00 -12.08
C GLN A 174 -13.15 -6.68 -12.34
N PRO A 175 -13.10 -8.02 -12.42
CA PRO A 175 -11.87 -8.74 -12.77
C PRO A 175 -11.34 -8.37 -14.16
N GLN A 176 -10.02 -8.42 -14.34
CA GLN A 176 -9.38 -8.17 -15.63
C GLN A 176 -8.23 -9.17 -15.87
N ALA A 177 -8.24 -9.86 -17.02
CA ALA A 177 -7.15 -10.76 -17.38
C ALA A 177 -5.81 -10.04 -17.45
N GLY A 178 -4.82 -10.56 -16.72
CA GLY A 178 -3.52 -9.92 -16.62
C GLY A 178 -3.53 -8.63 -15.79
N GLY A 179 -4.61 -8.31 -15.07
CA GLY A 179 -4.73 -7.16 -14.19
C GLY A 179 -5.08 -7.57 -12.75
N PRO A 180 -5.79 -6.71 -12.01
CA PRO A 180 -6.37 -7.09 -10.73
C PRO A 180 -7.67 -7.93 -10.90
N TYR A 181 -7.99 -8.73 -9.89
CA TYR A 181 -9.19 -9.58 -9.83
C TYR A 181 -10.10 -9.23 -8.65
N PRO A 182 -10.66 -8.01 -8.58
CA PRO A 182 -11.67 -7.67 -7.58
C PRO A 182 -13.01 -8.38 -7.86
N PRO A 183 -13.90 -8.46 -6.86
CA PRO A 183 -15.29 -8.81 -7.12
C PRO A 183 -15.98 -7.73 -7.98
N CYS A 184 -17.06 -8.11 -8.65
CA CYS A 184 -17.99 -7.17 -9.26
C CYS A 184 -18.67 -6.35 -8.18
N VAL A 185 -18.27 -5.10 -7.96
CA VAL A 185 -18.90 -4.17 -6.99
C VAL A 185 -18.82 -2.72 -7.45
N ASP A 186 -19.68 -1.86 -6.91
CA ASP A 186 -19.65 -0.41 -7.15
C ASP A 186 -18.81 0.31 -6.07
N GLY A 187 -17.76 1.02 -6.49
CA GLY A 187 -16.87 1.77 -5.60
C GLY A 187 -17.58 2.87 -4.82
N ASP A 188 -18.72 3.38 -5.30
CA ASP A 188 -19.55 4.38 -4.61
C ASP A 188 -20.08 3.92 -3.24
N TYR A 189 -19.86 2.66 -2.84
CA TYR A 189 -20.23 2.13 -1.52
C TYR A 189 -19.05 1.87 -0.58
N ASP A 190 -17.81 2.14 -1.00
CA ASP A 190 -16.62 1.97 -0.14
C ASP A 190 -16.17 3.29 0.46
N MET A 191 -16.57 3.55 1.70
CA MET A 191 -16.18 4.77 2.42
C MET A 191 -14.65 4.90 2.59
N THR A 192 -13.89 3.81 2.57
CA THR A 192 -12.42 3.89 2.66
C THR A 192 -11.82 4.47 1.38
N VAL A 193 -12.45 4.26 0.23
CA VAL A 193 -12.04 4.85 -1.06
C VAL A 193 -12.58 6.28 -1.17
N ILE A 194 -13.87 6.52 -0.87
CA ILE A 194 -14.47 7.87 -0.94
C ILE A 194 -13.73 8.85 -0.01
N GLY A 195 -13.47 8.44 1.23
CA GLY A 195 -12.72 9.26 2.18
C GLY A 195 -11.26 9.48 1.78
N HIS A 196 -10.65 8.51 1.09
CA HIS A 196 -9.30 8.64 0.55
C HIS A 196 -9.25 9.74 -0.52
N GLU A 197 -10.16 9.70 -1.50
CA GLU A 197 -10.22 10.72 -2.55
C GLU A 197 -10.52 12.11 -1.99
N TYR A 198 -11.47 12.24 -1.06
CA TYR A 198 -11.77 13.52 -0.41
C TYR A 198 -10.56 14.07 0.35
N THR A 199 -9.73 13.19 0.92
CA THR A 199 -8.51 13.61 1.61
C THR A 199 -7.45 14.17 0.66
N HIS A 200 -7.38 13.73 -0.60
CA HIS A 200 -6.55 14.41 -1.58
C HIS A 200 -6.95 15.87 -1.75
N ALA A 201 -8.25 16.18 -1.67
CA ALA A 201 -8.75 17.56 -1.69
C ALA A 201 -8.24 18.36 -0.48
N ILE A 202 -8.35 17.77 0.72
CA ILE A 202 -7.84 18.36 1.96
C ILE A 202 -6.34 18.66 1.84
N THR A 203 -5.53 17.66 1.45
CA THR A 203 -4.08 17.82 1.38
C THR A 203 -3.65 18.83 0.31
N ASN A 204 -4.30 18.87 -0.85
CA ASN A 204 -3.95 19.80 -1.92
C ASN A 204 -4.44 21.24 -1.66
N ARG A 205 -5.42 21.45 -0.78
CA ARG A 205 -5.84 22.80 -0.36
C ARG A 205 -5.01 23.34 0.80
N MET A 206 -4.68 22.50 1.77
CA MET A 206 -4.02 22.95 3.00
C MET A 206 -2.49 23.03 2.87
N ILE A 207 -1.87 22.12 2.11
CA ILE A 207 -0.41 22.09 1.94
C ILE A 207 0.00 23.02 0.80
N ALA A 208 1.01 23.85 1.05
CA ALA A 208 1.49 24.86 0.12
C ALA A 208 0.44 25.94 -0.23
N GLY A 209 -0.54 26.11 0.64
CA GLY A 209 -1.68 26.99 0.42
C GLY A 209 -2.61 26.49 -0.69
N PRO A 210 -3.66 27.28 -1.00
CA PRO A 210 -4.80 26.83 -1.79
C PRO A 210 -4.49 26.54 -3.26
N ASP A 211 -3.40 27.12 -3.78
CA ASP A 211 -3.17 27.21 -5.23
C ASP A 211 -2.14 26.21 -5.76
N SER A 212 -1.24 25.72 -4.89
CA SER A 212 -0.07 24.93 -5.32
C SER A 212 -0.23 23.43 -5.08
N GLY A 213 -0.86 23.05 -3.97
CA GLY A 213 -1.03 21.66 -3.57
C GLY A 213 0.27 20.92 -3.25
N ILE A 214 0.15 19.66 -2.85
CA ILE A 214 1.28 18.81 -2.52
C ILE A 214 1.86 18.18 -3.80
N SER A 215 3.18 18.13 -3.90
CA SER A 215 3.88 17.58 -5.06
C SER A 215 5.24 16.96 -4.70
N GLY A 216 5.85 16.33 -5.70
CA GLY A 216 7.04 15.47 -5.51
C GLY A 216 6.66 14.02 -5.18
N HIS A 217 7.61 13.11 -5.31
CA HIS A 217 7.37 11.68 -5.09
C HIS A 217 6.99 11.37 -3.64
N GLN A 218 7.78 11.88 -2.69
CA GLN A 218 7.49 11.70 -1.27
C GLN A 218 6.21 12.46 -0.86
N GLY A 219 6.00 13.66 -1.40
CA GLY A 219 4.77 14.44 -1.21
C GLY A 219 3.53 13.65 -1.62
N GLY A 220 3.49 13.18 -2.88
CA GLY A 220 2.40 12.33 -3.38
C GLY A 220 2.21 11.08 -2.53
N SER A 221 3.32 10.42 -2.14
CA SER A 221 3.28 9.24 -1.26
C SER A 221 2.59 9.51 0.08
N MET A 222 2.87 10.66 0.70
CA MET A 222 2.17 11.04 1.94
C MET A 222 0.71 11.38 1.68
N GLY A 223 0.38 12.00 0.55
CA GLY A 223 -1.00 12.25 0.11
C GLY A 223 -1.83 10.96 0.06
N GLU A 224 -1.31 9.93 -0.61
CA GLU A 224 -1.92 8.59 -0.67
C GLU A 224 -2.12 7.99 0.73
N SER A 225 -1.11 8.14 1.58
CA SER A 225 -1.10 7.61 2.94
C SER A 225 -2.13 8.28 3.86
N TRP A 226 -2.23 9.61 3.82
CA TRP A 226 -3.23 10.34 4.60
C TRP A 226 -4.63 10.01 4.14
N GLY A 227 -4.85 9.79 2.85
CA GLY A 227 -6.13 9.32 2.33
C GLY A 227 -6.60 8.03 3.00
N ASP A 228 -5.71 7.04 3.09
CA ASP A 228 -6.00 5.78 3.76
C ASP A 228 -6.31 5.98 5.26
N LEU A 229 -5.39 6.66 5.96
CA LEU A 229 -5.46 6.76 7.41
C LEU A 229 -6.62 7.63 7.88
N LEU A 230 -6.89 8.76 7.22
CA LEU A 230 -7.95 9.69 7.63
C LEU A 230 -9.34 9.16 7.30
N ALA A 231 -9.53 8.43 6.19
CA ALA A 231 -10.78 7.74 5.89
C ALA A 231 -11.10 6.67 6.95
N ALA A 232 -10.12 5.84 7.30
CA ALA A 232 -10.26 4.82 8.34
C ALA A 232 -10.50 5.45 9.73
N GLU A 233 -9.82 6.55 10.04
CA GLU A 233 -9.95 7.25 11.30
C GLU A 233 -11.33 7.92 11.45
N TYR A 234 -11.86 8.52 10.37
CA TYR A 234 -13.24 9.01 10.35
C TYR A 234 -14.25 7.90 10.66
N LEU A 235 -14.12 6.73 10.00
CA LEU A 235 -14.99 5.58 10.26
C LEU A 235 -14.91 5.17 11.73
N PHE A 236 -13.68 4.99 12.23
CA PHE A 236 -13.42 4.60 13.60
C PHE A 236 -14.04 5.57 14.62
N GLN A 237 -13.85 6.88 14.45
CA GLN A 237 -14.37 7.89 15.37
C GLN A 237 -15.89 7.96 15.39
N HIS A 238 -16.55 7.58 14.30
CA HIS A 238 -18.02 7.53 14.21
C HIS A 238 -18.62 6.17 14.60
N GLY A 239 -17.81 5.23 15.10
CA GLY A 239 -18.28 3.89 15.44
C GLY A 239 -18.69 3.06 14.21
N LEU A 240 -18.17 3.42 13.04
CA LEU A 240 -18.38 2.74 11.78
C LEU A 240 -17.15 1.89 11.43
N ARG A 241 -17.35 0.90 10.55
CA ARG A 241 -16.27 0.01 10.12
C ARG A 241 -16.52 -0.52 8.72
N ALA A 242 -15.52 -0.39 7.86
CA ALA A 242 -15.49 -1.05 6.56
C ALA A 242 -15.04 -2.52 6.69
N PRO A 243 -15.31 -3.38 5.69
CA PRO A 243 -14.80 -4.76 5.67
C PRO A 243 -13.27 -4.83 5.76
N GLY A 244 -12.77 -5.69 6.64
CA GLY A 244 -11.33 -5.91 6.85
C GLY A 244 -11.04 -6.57 8.19
N GLU A 245 -9.93 -7.29 8.29
CA GLU A 245 -9.46 -7.90 9.54
C GLU A 245 -9.16 -6.84 10.62
N THR A 246 -8.71 -5.66 10.20
CA THR A 246 -8.54 -4.48 11.06
C THR A 246 -9.41 -3.31 10.56
N PRO A 247 -9.65 -2.27 11.38
CA PRO A 247 -10.35 -1.07 10.93
C PRO A 247 -9.59 -0.23 9.89
N PHE A 248 -8.34 -0.56 9.58
CA PHE A 248 -7.41 0.27 8.80
C PHE A 248 -7.07 -0.33 7.43
N ILE A 249 -7.95 -1.21 6.94
CA ILE A 249 -7.86 -1.79 5.61
C ILE A 249 -8.53 -0.86 4.61
N THR A 250 -7.77 -0.30 3.67
CA THR A 250 -8.33 0.48 2.55
C THR A 250 -8.75 -0.45 1.41
N GLY A 251 -9.99 -0.28 0.93
CA GLY A 251 -10.52 -0.98 -0.22
C GLY A 251 -10.85 -2.44 0.04
N GLY A 252 -11.09 -2.84 1.29
CA GLY A 252 -11.43 -4.22 1.64
C GLY A 252 -12.72 -4.71 0.97
N TYR A 253 -13.69 -3.83 0.77
CA TYR A 253 -14.91 -4.12 0.02
C TYR A 253 -14.62 -4.22 -1.49
N VAL A 254 -14.01 -3.20 -2.08
CA VAL A 254 -13.79 -3.16 -3.54
C VAL A 254 -12.81 -4.19 -4.06
N THR A 255 -11.86 -4.66 -3.24
CA THR A 255 -10.88 -5.67 -3.66
C THR A 255 -11.27 -7.09 -3.27
N GLY A 256 -12.23 -7.27 -2.34
CA GLY A 256 -12.49 -8.56 -1.70
C GLY A 256 -11.35 -9.08 -0.83
N ASN A 257 -10.26 -8.32 -0.65
CA ASN A 257 -9.11 -8.70 0.18
C ASN A 257 -9.25 -8.08 1.58
N LEU A 258 -9.70 -8.89 2.55
CA LEU A 258 -9.89 -8.43 3.92
C LEU A 258 -8.59 -8.33 4.74
N VAL A 259 -7.47 -8.85 4.24
CA VAL A 259 -6.19 -8.88 4.96
C VAL A 259 -5.43 -7.56 4.82
N SER A 260 -5.33 -7.02 3.59
CA SER A 260 -4.64 -5.75 3.33
C SER A 260 -5.33 -4.85 2.32
N GLY A 261 -6.51 -5.24 1.83
CA GLY A 261 -7.24 -4.44 0.83
C GLY A 261 -6.41 -4.22 -0.41
N ILE A 262 -6.34 -2.98 -0.91
CA ILE A 262 -5.59 -2.66 -2.13
C ILE A 262 -4.07 -2.53 -1.93
N ARG A 263 -3.63 -2.35 -0.67
CA ARG A 263 -2.24 -2.08 -0.28
C ARG A 263 -1.42 -3.35 -0.07
N ASN A 264 -0.08 -3.25 -0.16
CA ASN A 264 0.83 -4.36 0.11
C ASN A 264 0.86 -4.77 1.57
N TYR A 265 0.43 -3.93 2.50
CA TYR A 265 0.32 -4.22 3.93
C TYR A 265 -0.91 -3.54 4.53
N ASP A 266 -1.47 -4.16 5.57
CA ASP A 266 -2.31 -3.43 6.52
C ASP A 266 -1.45 -2.38 7.22
N LEU A 267 -1.81 -1.09 7.10
CA LEU A 267 -1.03 0.01 7.65
C LEU A 267 -0.83 -0.11 9.18
N SER A 268 -1.76 -0.78 9.87
CA SER A 268 -1.65 -1.03 11.31
C SER A 268 -0.69 -2.16 11.69
N ARG A 269 -0.24 -2.94 10.71
CA ARG A 269 0.64 -4.11 10.85
C ARG A 269 1.79 -4.09 9.83
N SER A 270 2.11 -2.93 9.28
CA SER A 270 3.12 -2.79 8.24
C SER A 270 4.55 -2.78 8.84
N PRO A 271 5.46 -3.63 8.32
CA PRO A 271 6.86 -3.63 8.72
C PRO A 271 7.68 -2.53 8.04
N LEU A 272 7.08 -1.81 7.08
CA LEU A 272 7.78 -0.85 6.22
C LEU A 272 8.36 0.32 7.02
N ASN A 273 9.50 0.80 6.55
CA ASN A 273 10.24 1.91 7.13
C ASN A 273 10.90 2.76 6.02
N TYR A 274 11.55 3.86 6.39
CA TYR A 274 12.08 4.83 5.43
C TYR A 274 13.17 4.27 4.52
N SER A 275 13.84 3.17 4.89
CA SER A 275 14.77 2.47 4.01
C SER A 275 14.09 1.76 2.86
N ASP A 276 12.78 1.57 2.88
CA ASP A 276 12.03 0.76 1.92
C ASP A 276 11.47 1.59 0.74
N ILE A 277 11.85 2.85 0.55
CA ILE A 277 11.36 3.65 -0.58
C ILE A 277 11.72 2.95 -1.90
N GLY A 278 10.72 2.58 -2.69
CA GLY A 278 10.87 1.82 -3.93
C GLY A 278 10.81 0.29 -3.77
N TYR A 279 10.54 -0.25 -2.58
CA TYR A 279 10.55 -1.70 -2.31
C TYR A 279 9.65 -2.52 -3.27
N ASN A 280 8.53 -1.93 -3.69
CA ASN A 280 7.49 -2.61 -4.43
C ASN A 280 7.99 -3.10 -5.79
N THR A 281 7.35 -4.14 -6.34
CA THR A 281 7.76 -4.78 -7.60
C THR A 281 7.90 -3.83 -8.79
N ALA A 282 7.10 -2.78 -8.85
CA ALA A 282 7.12 -1.79 -9.92
C ALA A 282 8.18 -0.70 -9.72
N GLY A 283 8.94 -0.73 -8.61
CA GLY A 283 9.82 0.36 -8.18
C GLY A 283 9.07 1.48 -7.45
N PRO A 284 9.68 2.67 -7.34
CA PRO A 284 9.08 3.84 -6.68
C PRO A 284 7.69 4.17 -7.24
N ALA A 285 6.70 4.20 -6.36
CA ALA A 285 5.32 4.54 -6.70
C ALA A 285 4.61 5.12 -5.48
N VAL A 286 3.95 6.26 -5.65
CA VAL A 286 3.34 7.02 -4.55
C VAL A 286 2.41 6.18 -3.67
N HIS A 287 1.61 5.29 -4.27
CA HIS A 287 0.72 4.41 -3.52
C HIS A 287 1.46 3.39 -2.64
N ALA A 288 2.57 2.84 -3.14
CA ALA A 288 3.33 1.82 -2.42
C ALA A 288 4.25 2.46 -1.37
N ASP A 289 4.92 3.54 -1.74
CA ASP A 289 5.81 4.28 -0.85
C ASP A 289 5.02 5.06 0.21
N GLY A 290 3.75 5.39 -0.06
CA GLY A 290 2.82 5.93 0.93
C GLY A 290 2.54 4.96 2.09
N GLU A 291 2.68 3.65 1.89
CA GLU A 291 2.54 2.65 2.96
C GLU A 291 3.61 2.81 4.05
N ILE A 292 4.78 3.38 3.72
CA ILE A 292 5.87 3.69 4.68
C ILE A 292 5.44 4.84 5.60
N TRP A 293 4.92 5.92 5.01
CA TRP A 293 4.35 7.03 5.79
C TRP A 293 3.16 6.57 6.64
N GLY A 294 2.37 5.64 6.08
CA GLY A 294 1.19 5.07 6.72
C GLY A 294 1.54 4.26 7.96
N ALA A 295 2.53 3.36 7.82
CA ALA A 295 3.07 2.59 8.93
C ALA A 295 3.64 3.50 10.04
N THR A 296 4.36 4.55 9.64
CA THR A 296 4.97 5.52 10.56
C THR A 296 3.93 6.30 11.34
N ASN A 297 2.93 6.87 10.66
CA ASN A 297 1.87 7.62 11.32
C ASN A 297 0.98 6.71 12.17
N PHE A 298 0.76 5.46 11.77
CA PHE A 298 0.04 4.51 12.61
C PHE A 298 0.79 4.19 13.91
N ARG A 299 2.12 4.10 13.89
CA ARG A 299 2.95 3.95 15.10
C ARG A 299 2.81 5.16 16.01
N VAL A 300 2.90 6.38 15.47
CA VAL A 300 2.71 7.61 16.25
C VAL A 300 1.30 7.68 16.85
N ARG A 301 0.27 7.40 16.04
CA ARG A 301 -1.13 7.29 16.48
C ARG A 301 -1.27 6.28 17.62
N SER A 302 -0.67 5.10 17.49
CA SER A 302 -0.72 4.05 18.51
C SER A 302 -0.01 4.45 19.80
N ALA A 303 1.12 5.14 19.71
CA ALA A 303 1.83 5.68 20.86
C ALA A 303 1.01 6.77 21.59
N LEU A 304 0.33 7.65 20.84
CA LEU A 304 -0.60 8.63 21.41
C LEU A 304 -1.80 7.96 22.07
N VAL A 305 -2.39 6.92 21.45
CA VAL A 305 -3.47 6.12 22.06
C VAL A 305 -2.99 5.44 23.33
N LYS A 306 -1.76 4.91 23.35
CA LYS A 306 -1.17 4.30 24.55
C LYS A 306 -1.03 5.32 25.69
N ARG A 307 -0.70 6.58 25.38
CA ARG A 307 -0.54 7.65 26.39
C ARG A 307 -1.86 8.23 26.88
N TYR A 308 -2.82 8.48 25.98
CA TYR A 308 -4.06 9.22 26.30
C TYR A 308 -5.33 8.35 26.30
N GLY A 309 -5.19 7.05 26.03
CA GLY A 309 -6.30 6.13 25.86
C GLY A 309 -6.99 6.25 24.50
N LEU A 310 -7.79 5.23 24.18
CA LEU A 310 -8.65 5.15 23.00
C LEU A 310 -10.07 5.70 23.27
N GLY A 311 -10.39 6.11 24.49
CA GLY A 311 -11.72 6.62 24.85
C GLY A 311 -12.87 5.61 24.66
N THR A 312 -14.09 6.05 24.96
CA THR A 312 -15.33 5.31 24.66
C THR A 312 -15.86 5.69 23.27
N PRO A 313 -16.75 4.87 22.65
CA PRO A 313 -17.39 5.25 21.37
C PRO A 313 -18.07 6.62 21.42
N GLN A 314 -18.73 6.97 22.53
CA GLN A 314 -19.35 8.28 22.68
C GLN A 314 -18.30 9.40 22.73
N ARG A 315 -17.19 9.21 23.45
CA ARG A 315 -16.11 10.21 23.52
C ARG A 315 -15.43 10.40 22.16
N GLN A 316 -15.28 9.32 21.39
CA GLN A 316 -14.78 9.40 20.01
C GLN A 316 -15.70 10.26 19.14
N LEU A 317 -17.01 9.97 19.19
CA LEU A 317 -18.00 10.73 18.44
C LEU A 317 -18.07 12.20 18.88
N ASP A 318 -18.08 12.49 20.18
CA ASP A 318 -18.12 13.87 20.68
C ASP A 318 -16.89 14.68 20.25
N CYS A 319 -15.71 14.04 20.20
CA CYS A 319 -14.49 14.64 19.68
C CYS A 319 -14.53 14.85 18.15
N ALA A 320 -15.05 13.89 17.38
CA ALA A 320 -15.22 14.02 15.94
C ALA A 320 -16.21 15.12 15.55
N LEU A 321 -17.24 15.33 16.38
CA LEU A 321 -18.24 16.38 16.21
C LEU A 321 -17.79 17.75 16.79
N GLY A 322 -16.54 17.88 17.23
CA GLY A 322 -16.01 19.15 17.78
C GLY A 322 -16.60 19.59 19.11
N LYS A 323 -17.36 18.73 19.82
CA LYS A 323 -17.95 19.05 21.14
C LYS A 323 -16.91 19.07 22.26
N VAL A 324 -15.71 18.56 21.96
CA VAL A 324 -14.62 18.39 22.90
C VAL A 324 -13.37 18.97 22.26
N VAL A 325 -12.68 19.84 22.99
CA VAL A 325 -11.38 20.37 22.60
C VAL A 325 -10.32 19.27 22.49
N ALA A 326 -9.43 19.39 21.50
CA ALA A 326 -8.50 18.32 21.12
C ALA A 326 -7.59 17.84 22.27
N ASP A 327 -7.21 18.73 23.19
CA ASP A 327 -6.40 18.47 24.38
C ASP A 327 -7.10 17.62 25.45
N GLN A 328 -8.40 17.34 25.29
CA GLN A 328 -9.15 16.41 26.13
C GLN A 328 -9.63 15.17 25.35
N CYS A 329 -9.25 15.04 24.08
CA CYS A 329 -9.63 13.92 23.26
C CYS A 329 -8.68 12.72 23.40
N PRO A 330 -9.15 11.51 23.04
CA PRO A 330 -8.32 10.31 22.93
C PRO A 330 -7.12 10.48 22.00
N GLY A 331 -6.11 9.63 22.15
CA GLY A 331 -4.83 9.77 21.45
C GLY A 331 -4.93 9.76 19.92
N ASN A 332 -5.84 8.99 19.36
CA ASN A 332 -6.09 8.93 17.91
C ASN A 332 -6.63 10.27 17.37
N ARG A 333 -7.53 10.95 18.09
CA ARG A 333 -8.00 12.29 17.69
C ARG A 333 -6.90 13.34 17.81
N ARG A 334 -6.04 13.25 18.86
CA ARG A 334 -4.88 14.14 18.97
C ARG A 334 -3.92 13.97 17.81
N TRP A 335 -3.69 12.73 17.37
CA TRP A 335 -2.92 12.45 16.15
C TRP A 335 -3.56 13.12 14.92
N SER A 336 -4.87 12.94 14.69
CA SER A 336 -5.55 13.62 13.56
C SER A 336 -5.40 15.14 13.62
N GLN A 337 -5.50 15.74 14.81
CA GLN A 337 -5.30 17.18 14.97
C GLN A 337 -3.87 17.61 14.60
N LEU A 338 -2.86 16.87 15.04
CA LEU A 338 -1.46 17.14 14.68
C LEU A 338 -1.21 17.02 13.18
N VAL A 339 -1.84 16.05 12.52
CA VAL A 339 -1.75 15.89 11.06
C VAL A 339 -2.32 17.13 10.36
N PHE A 340 -3.53 17.57 10.70
CA PHE A 340 -4.13 18.77 10.10
C PHE A 340 -3.35 20.05 10.40
N ASP A 341 -2.89 20.22 11.65
CA ASP A 341 -2.04 21.34 12.03
C ASP A 341 -0.72 21.33 11.24
N SER A 342 -0.14 20.14 10.97
CA SER A 342 1.09 20.01 10.18
C SER A 342 0.92 20.39 8.71
N PHE A 343 -0.29 20.23 8.14
CA PHE A 343 -0.57 20.65 6.77
C PHE A 343 -0.44 22.16 6.61
N LEU A 344 -1.02 22.92 7.55
CA LEU A 344 -0.98 24.40 7.54
C LEU A 344 0.44 24.96 7.76
N LEU A 345 1.31 24.19 8.42
CA LEU A 345 2.71 24.58 8.61
C LEU A 345 3.55 24.39 7.34
N GLN A 346 3.11 23.55 6.41
CA GLN A 346 3.85 23.29 5.18
C GLN A 346 3.58 24.34 4.11
N ALA A 347 4.49 25.30 3.96
CA ALA A 347 4.38 26.36 2.96
C ALA A 347 4.86 25.94 1.55
N ALA A 348 5.65 24.88 1.42
CA ALA A 348 6.22 24.45 0.15
C ALA A 348 5.42 23.30 -0.49
N SER A 349 5.28 23.32 -1.82
CA SER A 349 4.59 22.28 -2.58
C SER A 349 5.42 21.01 -2.74
N GLN A 350 6.73 21.15 -2.94
CA GLN A 350 7.66 20.02 -2.99
C GLN A 350 8.03 19.63 -1.56
N VAL A 351 7.48 18.52 -1.09
CA VAL A 351 7.56 18.10 0.31
C VAL A 351 8.23 16.74 0.47
N SER A 352 9.21 16.64 1.38
CA SER A 352 9.77 15.36 1.82
C SER A 352 9.07 14.82 3.06
N MET A 353 9.18 13.51 3.31
CA MET A 353 8.67 12.91 4.55
C MET A 353 9.33 13.50 5.80
N LEU A 354 10.59 13.95 5.70
CA LEU A 354 11.30 14.57 6.82
C LEU A 354 10.80 15.99 7.11
N ASP A 355 10.41 16.76 6.09
CA ASP A 355 9.76 18.07 6.30
C ASP A 355 8.45 17.89 7.08
N MET A 356 7.67 16.86 6.75
CA MET A 356 6.39 16.61 7.42
C MET A 356 6.54 16.02 8.83
N ARG A 357 7.61 15.25 9.09
CA ARG A 357 8.01 14.89 10.45
C ARG A 357 8.23 16.16 11.29
N ASP A 358 9.00 17.09 10.77
CA ASP A 358 9.36 18.32 11.47
C ASP A 358 8.16 19.26 11.65
N ASN A 359 7.26 19.31 10.66
CA ASN A 359 5.98 20.01 10.79
C ASN A 359 5.08 19.37 11.86
N MET A 360 5.03 18.04 11.98
CA MET A 360 4.22 17.40 13.01
C MET A 360 4.80 17.59 14.42
N LEU A 361 6.13 17.61 14.56
CA LEU A 361 6.80 18.01 15.80
C LEU A 361 6.50 19.47 16.15
N THR A 362 6.52 20.37 15.17
CA THR A 362 6.18 21.78 15.37
C THR A 362 4.71 21.96 15.73
N ALA A 363 3.81 21.23 15.09
CA ALA A 363 2.38 21.20 15.42
C ALA A 363 2.17 20.80 16.88
N ASP A 364 2.91 19.81 17.40
CA ASP A 364 2.80 19.41 18.80
C ASP A 364 3.31 20.48 19.78
N LEU A 365 4.35 21.23 19.42
CA LEU A 365 4.80 22.39 20.20
C LEU A 365 3.70 23.46 20.30
N LEU A 366 3.04 23.76 19.18
CA LEU A 366 2.00 24.79 19.11
C LEU A 366 0.68 24.35 19.75
N ARG A 367 0.25 23.11 19.50
CA ARG A 367 -1.06 22.58 19.91
C ARG A 367 -1.08 22.06 21.34
N PHE A 368 -0.03 21.35 21.74
CA PHE A 368 0.04 20.63 23.01
C PHE A 368 1.25 21.00 23.86
N GLY A 369 1.92 22.12 23.55
CA GLY A 369 3.07 22.61 24.31
C GLY A 369 4.28 21.68 24.28
N GLY A 370 4.37 20.79 23.29
CA GLY A 370 5.47 19.83 23.18
C GLY A 370 5.32 18.58 24.04
N ALA A 371 4.12 18.29 24.56
CA ALA A 371 3.89 17.16 25.46
C ALA A 371 4.11 15.78 24.82
N ASN A 372 4.21 15.70 23.48
CA ASN A 372 4.33 14.43 22.75
C ASN A 372 5.64 14.29 21.98
N GLN A 373 6.56 15.24 22.12
CA GLN A 373 7.83 15.23 21.38
C GLN A 373 8.64 13.94 21.58
N ASP A 374 8.62 13.38 22.79
CA ASP A 374 9.33 12.15 23.12
C ASP A 374 8.83 10.94 22.31
N LEU A 375 7.50 10.74 22.24
CA LEU A 375 6.91 9.64 21.47
C LEU A 375 6.97 9.90 19.96
N ILE A 376 6.81 11.16 19.53
CA ILE A 376 6.83 11.49 18.09
C ILE A 376 8.22 11.19 17.56
N TRP A 377 9.27 11.69 18.22
CA TRP A 377 10.65 11.37 17.84
C TRP A 377 10.96 9.87 17.92
N ALA A 378 10.49 9.17 18.96
CA ALA A 378 10.75 7.74 19.11
C ALA A 378 10.14 6.91 17.98
N GLU A 379 8.90 7.19 17.57
CA GLU A 379 8.23 6.41 16.52
C GLU A 379 8.69 6.80 15.11
N PHE A 380 9.02 8.07 14.84
CA PHE A 380 9.69 8.41 13.58
C PHE A 380 11.07 7.77 13.47
N ALA A 381 11.88 7.79 14.54
CA ALA A 381 13.15 7.08 14.57
C ALA A 381 12.95 5.56 14.38
N ARG A 382 11.95 4.95 15.02
CA ARG A 382 11.64 3.52 14.79
C ARG A 382 11.33 3.20 13.33
N SER A 383 10.78 4.15 12.59
CA SER A 383 10.49 4.05 11.17
C SER A 383 11.64 4.51 10.25
N GLY A 384 12.85 4.73 10.76
CA GLY A 384 13.99 5.16 9.93
C GLY A 384 14.01 6.66 9.60
N MET A 385 13.12 7.47 10.20
CA MET A 385 13.06 8.94 10.05
C MET A 385 13.62 9.67 11.28
N GLY A 386 14.65 9.10 11.90
CA GLY A 386 15.29 9.57 13.11
C GLY A 386 16.22 10.78 12.91
N ARG A 387 17.05 11.03 13.93
CA ARG A 387 17.92 12.22 14.05
C ARG A 387 18.76 12.47 12.80
N ASP A 388 19.37 11.44 12.26
CA ASP A 388 20.36 11.56 11.18
C ASP A 388 19.78 11.16 9.81
N ALA A 389 18.45 11.01 9.72
CA ALA A 389 17.81 10.69 8.45
C ALA A 389 17.98 11.87 7.50
N ALA A 390 18.26 11.58 6.23
CA ALA A 390 18.55 12.59 5.23
C ALA A 390 17.85 12.27 3.90
N THR A 391 17.56 13.33 3.16
CA THR A 391 16.92 13.24 1.84
C THR A 391 17.43 14.35 0.93
N ASN A 392 17.54 14.04 -0.36
CA ASN A 392 17.87 15.00 -1.42
C ASN A 392 16.64 15.80 -1.90
N GLY A 393 15.57 15.88 -1.08
CA GLY A 393 14.35 16.62 -1.35
C GLY A 393 13.16 15.73 -1.75
N ALA A 394 12.06 16.36 -2.14
CA ALA A 394 10.76 15.71 -2.33
C ALA A 394 10.71 14.62 -3.42
N GLY A 395 11.66 14.63 -4.37
CA GLY A 395 11.78 13.64 -5.44
C GLY A 395 12.72 12.47 -5.12
N ASP A 396 13.34 12.45 -3.94
CA ASP A 396 14.33 11.45 -3.57
C ASP A 396 13.68 10.08 -3.36
N THR A 397 14.14 9.10 -4.12
CA THR A 397 13.72 7.70 -4.06
C THR A 397 14.79 6.80 -3.44
N ASP A 398 15.86 7.37 -2.91
CA ASP A 398 16.97 6.66 -2.26
C ASP A 398 17.44 7.41 -0.99
N PRO A 399 16.53 7.67 -0.02
CA PRO A 399 16.87 8.48 1.13
C PRO A 399 17.73 7.71 2.14
N THR A 400 18.49 8.44 2.96
CA THR A 400 19.29 7.85 4.05
C THR A 400 18.43 7.68 5.31
N PRO A 401 18.18 6.44 5.78
CA PRO A 401 17.41 6.22 7.00
C PRO A 401 18.27 6.45 8.26
N SER A 402 17.62 6.82 9.37
CA SER A 402 18.23 6.82 10.70
C SER A 402 17.24 6.28 11.73
N PHE A 403 17.71 5.35 12.57
CA PHE A 403 16.91 4.75 13.62
C PHE A 403 17.17 5.33 15.01
N ALA A 404 18.01 6.38 15.08
CA ALA A 404 18.38 7.06 16.31
C ALA A 404 17.39 8.18 16.67
N SER A 405 17.06 8.33 17.95
CA SER A 405 16.32 9.48 18.46
C SER A 405 17.28 10.58 18.94
N PRO A 406 16.98 11.88 18.71
CA PRO A 406 17.71 12.98 19.32
C PRO A 406 17.45 13.10 20.84
N ARG A 407 16.48 12.36 21.38
CA ARG A 407 16.13 12.36 22.81
C ARG A 407 17.00 11.42 23.66
N GLY A 408 17.96 10.71 23.05
CA GLY A 408 18.86 9.78 23.73
C GLY A 408 18.26 8.39 23.96
N GLY A 409 19.02 7.52 24.62
CA GLY A 409 18.62 6.13 24.90
C GLY A 409 18.73 5.19 23.69
N ASN A 410 19.49 5.56 22.66
CA ASN A 410 19.77 4.70 21.50
C ASN A 410 20.69 3.54 21.93
N ALA A 411 20.50 2.38 21.31
CA ALA A 411 21.47 1.29 21.28
C ALA A 411 22.43 1.51 20.12
N THR A 412 23.71 1.27 20.34
CA THR A 412 24.74 1.22 19.30
C THR A 412 25.13 -0.23 19.07
N LEU A 413 24.88 -0.73 17.86
CA LEU A 413 25.11 -2.13 17.51
C LEU A 413 26.15 -2.22 16.39
N THR A 414 27.27 -2.88 16.67
CA THR A 414 28.34 -3.14 15.69
C THR A 414 28.13 -4.49 15.01
N LEU A 415 28.17 -4.50 13.69
CA LEU A 415 28.12 -5.72 12.90
C LEU A 415 29.36 -6.57 13.16
N ARG A 416 29.15 -7.88 13.30
CA ARG A 416 30.23 -8.78 13.66
C ARG A 416 30.15 -10.06 12.83
N PRO A 417 30.78 -10.08 11.63
CA PRO A 417 30.90 -11.29 10.83
C PRO A 417 31.60 -12.43 11.58
N ARG A 418 31.07 -13.64 11.44
CA ARG A 418 31.51 -14.85 12.17
C ARG A 418 31.39 -16.11 11.31
N GLY A 419 32.21 -17.10 11.60
CA GLY A 419 32.15 -18.41 10.93
C GLY A 419 32.53 -18.30 9.46
N ASP A 420 31.76 -18.97 8.58
CA ASP A 420 32.05 -19.04 7.16
C ASP A 420 32.04 -17.66 6.48
N SER A 421 31.31 -16.68 7.05
CA SER A 421 31.19 -15.31 6.54
C SER A 421 32.12 -14.30 7.23
N ALA A 422 33.14 -14.73 7.98
CA ALA A 422 33.99 -13.84 8.77
C ALA A 422 34.73 -12.76 7.96
N GLU A 423 34.97 -12.98 6.67
CA GLU A 423 35.66 -12.07 5.76
C GLU A 423 34.74 -11.49 4.67
N ALA A 424 33.43 -11.76 4.75
CA ALA A 424 32.49 -11.30 3.74
C ALA A 424 32.14 -9.81 3.95
N PRO A 425 31.99 -9.02 2.88
CA PRO A 425 31.33 -7.72 2.95
C PRO A 425 29.82 -7.96 3.11
N ILE A 426 29.28 -7.69 4.31
CA ILE A 426 27.89 -7.94 4.65
C ILE A 426 27.16 -6.61 4.79
N ARG A 427 26.11 -6.43 3.98
CA ARG A 427 25.14 -5.35 4.12
C ARG A 427 23.98 -5.80 4.99
N VAL A 428 23.51 -4.91 5.85
CA VAL A 428 22.36 -5.15 6.72
C VAL A 428 21.27 -4.13 6.43
N TYR A 429 20.06 -4.63 6.20
CA TYR A 429 18.85 -3.86 5.96
C TYR A 429 17.89 -4.04 7.14
N VAL A 430 17.06 -3.04 7.44
CA VAL A 430 15.95 -3.18 8.38
C VAL A 430 14.71 -3.53 7.59
N GLY A 431 14.03 -4.62 7.96
CA GLY A 431 12.83 -5.10 7.28
C GLY A 431 13.08 -6.34 6.41
N ALA A 432 12.26 -6.48 5.37
CA ALA A 432 12.17 -7.70 4.57
C ALA A 432 12.80 -7.60 3.18
N TYR A 433 13.26 -6.42 2.77
CA TYR A 433 13.67 -6.14 1.39
C TYR A 433 15.16 -5.80 1.33
N GLU A 434 15.86 -6.39 0.37
CA GLU A 434 17.18 -5.94 -0.09
C GLU A 434 17.03 -5.10 -1.37
N ALA A 435 16.26 -5.61 -2.32
CA ALA A 435 16.04 -4.95 -3.58
C ALA A 435 15.29 -3.62 -3.39
N ARG A 436 15.94 -2.53 -3.82
CA ARG A 436 15.42 -1.16 -3.72
C ARG A 436 15.15 -0.75 -2.27
N ALA A 437 15.97 -1.26 -1.35
CA ALA A 437 16.04 -0.80 0.01
C ALA A 437 17.44 -0.26 0.31
N VAL A 438 17.55 0.62 1.31
CA VAL A 438 18.82 1.23 1.72
C VAL A 438 19.41 0.46 2.92
N PRO A 439 20.65 -0.04 2.86
CA PRO A 439 21.27 -0.71 3.99
C PRO A 439 21.58 0.30 5.11
N VAL A 440 21.44 -0.13 6.35
CA VAL A 440 21.69 0.69 7.55
C VAL A 440 23.10 0.53 8.12
N ALA A 441 23.79 -0.54 7.74
CA ALA A 441 25.16 -0.81 8.10
C ALA A 441 25.81 -1.74 7.06
N ASP A 442 27.12 -1.60 6.88
CA ASP A 442 27.93 -2.37 5.93
C ASP A 442 29.29 -2.70 6.55
N THR A 443 29.77 -3.93 6.39
CA THR A 443 31.09 -4.33 6.88
C THR A 443 32.21 -4.13 5.86
N ASP A 444 31.89 -3.67 4.64
CA ASP A 444 32.87 -3.33 3.63
C ASP A 444 33.52 -1.95 3.92
N PRO A 445 34.82 -1.89 4.27
CA PRO A 445 35.48 -0.61 4.53
C PRO A 445 35.61 0.29 3.30
N ALA A 446 35.30 -0.21 2.10
CA ALA A 446 35.28 0.59 0.88
C ALA A 446 33.99 1.40 0.70
N THR A 447 32.93 1.12 1.45
CA THR A 447 31.67 1.87 1.38
C THR A 447 31.63 2.98 2.44
N PRO A 448 30.87 4.06 2.21
CA PRO A 448 30.73 5.13 3.19
C PRO A 448 29.80 4.76 4.35
N ILE A 449 29.17 3.60 4.31
CA ILE A 449 28.21 3.13 5.31
C ILE A 449 29.00 2.43 6.42
N PRO A 450 28.87 2.84 7.69
CA PRO A 450 29.64 2.23 8.77
C PRO A 450 29.15 0.81 9.10
N ASP A 451 30.00 0.04 9.78
CA ASP A 451 29.65 -1.27 10.36
C ASP A 451 28.87 -1.15 11.68
N THR A 452 28.34 0.03 11.97
CA THR A 452 27.60 0.35 13.20
C THR A 452 26.26 0.99 12.86
N VAL A 453 25.25 0.69 13.68
CA VAL A 453 23.92 1.29 13.56
C VAL A 453 23.41 1.70 14.94
N GLU A 454 22.84 2.90 15.02
CA GLU A 454 22.14 3.39 16.20
C GLU A 454 20.63 3.20 16.05
N MET A 455 19.99 2.62 17.07
CA MET A 455 18.55 2.32 17.07
C MET A 455 17.89 2.69 18.38
N VAL A 456 16.68 3.27 18.34
CA VAL A 456 15.82 3.36 19.52
C VAL A 456 15.48 1.96 20.03
N ALA A 457 15.16 1.84 21.33
CA ALA A 457 14.86 0.54 21.91
C ALA A 457 13.68 -0.15 21.21
N GLY A 458 13.80 -1.45 20.93
CA GLY A 458 12.78 -2.23 20.25
C GLY A 458 13.29 -3.53 19.64
N THR A 459 12.39 -4.24 18.99
CA THR A 459 12.72 -5.42 18.19
C THR A 459 12.71 -5.05 16.72
N TYR A 460 13.75 -5.44 16.00
CA TYR A 460 13.97 -5.16 14.59
C TYR A 460 14.19 -6.46 13.84
N ASP A 461 13.42 -6.68 12.79
CA ASP A 461 13.73 -7.70 11.80
C ASP A 461 14.75 -7.12 10.83
N LEU A 462 15.82 -7.87 10.59
CA LEU A 462 16.94 -7.49 9.74
C LEU A 462 17.12 -8.51 8.63
N LEU A 463 17.64 -8.04 7.51
CA LEU A 463 18.08 -8.85 6.39
C LEU A 463 19.57 -8.59 6.15
N ALA A 464 20.39 -9.62 6.30
CA ALA A 464 21.81 -9.59 5.98
C ALA A 464 22.04 -10.20 4.59
N VAL A 465 22.81 -9.51 3.75
CA VAL A 465 23.09 -9.94 2.37
C VAL A 465 24.58 -9.79 2.10
N ALA A 466 25.18 -10.82 1.50
CA ALA A 466 26.58 -10.81 1.12
C ALA A 466 26.85 -11.68 -0.12
N PRO A 467 27.72 -11.24 -1.04
CA PRO A 467 28.12 -12.03 -2.19
C PRO A 467 28.68 -13.40 -1.78
N GLY A 468 28.15 -14.48 -2.34
CA GLY A 468 28.52 -15.86 -2.04
C GLY A 468 27.81 -16.46 -0.82
N PHE A 469 27.01 -15.68 -0.10
CA PHE A 469 26.27 -16.11 1.09
C PHE A 469 24.76 -15.90 0.97
N GLY A 470 24.30 -15.14 -0.02
CA GLY A 470 22.89 -14.91 -0.26
C GLY A 470 22.25 -14.11 0.86
N HIS A 471 21.02 -14.49 1.22
CA HIS A 471 20.18 -13.74 2.15
C HIS A 471 20.02 -14.49 3.48
N GLN A 472 20.17 -13.77 4.59
CA GLN A 472 19.90 -14.28 5.94
C GLN A 472 18.98 -13.32 6.71
N ARG A 473 17.83 -13.80 7.15
CA ARG A 473 16.92 -13.07 8.04
C ARG A 473 17.33 -13.32 9.50
N LEU A 474 17.27 -12.27 10.33
CA LEU A 474 17.49 -12.34 11.76
C LEU A 474 16.65 -11.30 12.50
N SER A 475 16.39 -11.53 13.79
CA SER A 475 15.67 -10.58 14.64
C SER A 475 16.56 -10.12 15.78
N VAL A 476 16.63 -8.81 16.00
CA VAL A 476 17.52 -8.18 16.98
C VAL A 476 16.71 -7.34 17.96
N VAL A 477 17.05 -7.46 19.23
CA VAL A 477 16.48 -6.62 20.30
C VAL A 477 17.49 -5.54 20.67
N ALA A 478 17.20 -4.31 20.29
CA ALA A 478 17.93 -3.11 20.70
C ALA A 478 17.42 -2.67 22.08
N LYS A 479 18.30 -2.64 23.09
CA LYS A 479 17.96 -2.16 24.44
C LYS A 479 18.44 -0.73 24.63
N ALA A 480 17.69 0.08 25.35
CA ALA A 480 18.04 1.49 25.54
C ALA A 480 19.45 1.67 26.14
N GLY A 481 20.29 2.47 25.49
CA GLY A 481 21.66 2.78 25.93
C GLY A 481 22.65 1.60 25.86
N GLN A 482 22.33 0.53 25.12
CA GLN A 482 23.21 -0.62 24.98
C GLN A 482 24.28 -0.36 23.92
N ASP A 483 25.54 -0.65 24.25
CA ASP A 483 26.58 -0.94 23.26
C ASP A 483 26.66 -2.46 23.05
N GLY A 484 26.55 -2.93 21.81
CA GLY A 484 26.44 -4.35 21.52
C GLY A 484 26.92 -4.77 20.15
N TYR A 485 26.81 -6.06 19.89
CA TYR A 485 27.19 -6.67 18.61
C TYR A 485 26.02 -7.41 17.98
N ILE A 486 25.93 -7.38 16.66
CA ILE A 486 25.08 -8.26 15.86
C ILE A 486 26.00 -9.33 15.24
N ASP A 487 25.91 -10.56 15.76
CA ASP A 487 26.68 -11.69 15.21
C ASP A 487 26.06 -12.17 13.88
N LEU A 488 26.81 -12.01 12.79
CA LEU A 488 26.40 -12.39 11.44
C LEU A 488 27.09 -13.70 11.05
N ARG A 489 26.32 -14.79 11.08
CA ARG A 489 26.78 -16.16 10.77
C ARG A 489 26.06 -16.66 9.53
N MET A 490 26.48 -16.19 8.36
CA MET A 490 25.88 -16.59 7.10
C MET A 490 26.50 -17.89 6.60
N SER A 491 25.68 -18.73 5.97
CA SER A 491 26.16 -19.97 5.32
C SER A 491 26.47 -19.69 3.86
N ARG A 492 27.48 -20.35 3.31
CA ARG A 492 27.83 -20.21 1.90
C ARG A 492 26.65 -20.62 1.01
N ASN A 493 26.23 -19.73 0.12
CA ASN A 493 25.29 -20.02 -0.94
C ASN A 493 26.04 -20.78 -2.04
N LEU A 494 25.81 -22.09 -2.13
CA LEU A 494 26.43 -22.98 -3.10
C LEU A 494 25.92 -22.73 -4.53
N ALA A 495 24.77 -22.09 -4.69
CA ALA A 495 24.24 -21.75 -6.00
C ALA A 495 24.81 -20.43 -6.54
N SER A 496 25.44 -19.61 -5.69
CA SER A 496 25.92 -18.27 -6.05
C SER A 496 27.07 -18.29 -7.07
N THR A 497 26.99 -17.39 -8.04
CA THR A 497 28.10 -17.07 -8.96
C THR A 497 29.34 -16.55 -8.24
N ALA A 498 29.18 -15.78 -7.15
CA ALA A 498 30.29 -15.33 -6.31
C ALA A 498 30.93 -16.48 -5.49
N SER A 499 30.21 -17.60 -5.32
CA SER A 499 30.78 -18.85 -4.81
C SER A 499 31.41 -19.73 -5.91
N GLY A 500 31.32 -19.35 -7.18
CA GLY A 500 31.87 -20.08 -8.33
C GLY A 500 30.87 -20.99 -9.05
N ALA A 501 29.57 -20.89 -8.76
CA ALA A 501 28.54 -21.63 -9.49
C ALA A 501 28.34 -21.06 -10.91
N THR A 502 27.81 -21.89 -11.82
CA THR A 502 27.43 -21.45 -13.17
C THR A 502 26.03 -21.92 -13.52
N VAL A 503 25.33 -21.18 -14.38
CA VAL A 503 23.94 -21.48 -14.77
C VAL A 503 23.80 -21.62 -16.28
N THR A 504 23.01 -22.61 -16.67
CA THR A 504 22.59 -22.88 -18.06
C THR A 504 21.10 -23.23 -18.07
N GLY A 505 20.42 -23.08 -19.21
CA GLY A 505 19.01 -23.49 -19.31
C GLY A 505 18.21 -22.62 -20.26
N ASP A 506 16.90 -22.63 -20.06
CA ASP A 506 15.95 -21.84 -20.85
C ASP A 506 15.96 -20.37 -20.42
N GLY A 507 15.40 -19.49 -21.28
CA GLY A 507 15.14 -18.10 -20.95
C GLY A 507 16.34 -17.17 -21.13
N VAL A 508 16.27 -16.01 -20.48
CA VAL A 508 17.27 -14.93 -20.55
C VAL A 508 17.72 -14.53 -19.15
N ASN A 509 18.87 -13.85 -19.05
CA ASN A 509 19.44 -13.41 -17.77
C ASN A 509 19.74 -14.57 -16.80
N LEU A 510 20.34 -15.65 -17.32
CA LEU A 510 20.57 -16.91 -16.59
C LEU A 510 21.36 -16.72 -15.29
N ASP A 511 22.34 -15.84 -15.28
CA ASP A 511 23.18 -15.52 -14.12
C ASP A 511 22.43 -14.76 -13.02
N ARG A 512 21.35 -14.05 -13.38
CA ARG A 512 20.55 -13.22 -12.46
C ARG A 512 19.63 -13.99 -11.53
N VAL A 513 19.62 -15.32 -11.60
CA VAL A 513 18.88 -16.17 -10.65
C VAL A 513 19.78 -16.65 -9.51
N VAL A 514 21.07 -16.31 -9.53
CA VAL A 514 22.09 -16.79 -8.59
C VAL A 514 23.15 -15.73 -8.30
N ASP A 515 22.78 -14.45 -8.36
CA ASP A 515 23.68 -13.31 -8.15
C ASP A 515 23.56 -12.71 -6.74
N ASP A 516 22.86 -13.40 -5.83
CA ASP A 516 22.68 -13.03 -4.42
C ASP A 516 21.85 -11.74 -4.19
N THR A 517 21.02 -11.32 -5.16
CA THR A 517 20.15 -10.13 -5.04
C THR A 517 18.72 -10.40 -5.49
N GLU A 518 17.74 -9.67 -4.95
CA GLU A 518 16.36 -9.66 -5.46
C GLU A 518 16.11 -8.50 -6.45
N ALA A 519 17.15 -7.72 -6.78
CA ALA A 519 17.03 -6.52 -7.63
C ALA A 519 17.06 -6.85 -9.13
N THR A 520 17.54 -8.04 -9.49
CA THR A 520 17.61 -8.58 -10.85
C THR A 520 16.69 -9.81 -10.94
N ASN A 521 16.48 -10.33 -12.15
CA ASN A 521 15.85 -11.65 -12.29
C ASN A 521 16.17 -12.33 -13.62
N TRP A 522 16.11 -13.65 -13.57
CA TRP A 522 15.91 -14.49 -14.74
C TRP A 522 14.46 -14.41 -15.22
N ALA A 523 14.27 -14.55 -16.53
CA ALA A 523 12.95 -14.62 -17.13
C ALA A 523 12.86 -15.69 -18.23
N SER A 524 11.72 -16.37 -18.28
CA SER A 524 11.23 -17.03 -19.50
C SER A 524 10.09 -16.21 -20.07
N LEU A 525 10.17 -15.86 -21.35
CA LEU A 525 9.24 -14.95 -22.02
C LEU A 525 8.29 -15.66 -23.01
N ASP A 526 8.59 -16.91 -23.33
CA ASP A 526 7.96 -17.71 -24.37
C ASP A 526 7.42 -19.06 -23.83
N GLY A 527 7.31 -19.21 -22.50
CA GLY A 527 6.70 -20.36 -21.86
C GLY A 527 6.83 -20.33 -20.34
N VAL A 528 6.04 -21.18 -19.67
CA VAL A 528 5.99 -21.26 -18.20
C VAL A 528 6.31 -22.67 -17.73
N ALA A 529 5.35 -23.59 -17.79
CA ALA A 529 5.53 -24.95 -17.28
C ALA A 529 6.63 -25.70 -18.05
N GLY A 530 7.52 -26.36 -17.30
CA GLY A 530 8.63 -27.16 -17.84
C GLY A 530 9.88 -26.36 -18.19
N ARG A 531 9.86 -25.03 -18.11
CA ARG A 531 11.06 -24.20 -18.26
C ARG A 531 12.02 -24.46 -17.11
N GLN A 532 13.30 -24.65 -17.42
CA GLN A 532 14.26 -25.14 -16.45
C GLN A 532 15.61 -24.43 -16.52
N LEU A 533 16.21 -24.27 -15.33
CA LEU A 533 17.55 -23.76 -15.10
C LEU A 533 18.37 -24.85 -14.43
N THR A 534 19.59 -25.07 -14.90
CA THR A 534 20.57 -25.98 -14.31
C THR A 534 21.74 -25.18 -13.75
N VAL A 535 21.93 -25.29 -12.44
CA VAL A 535 23.02 -24.69 -11.66
C VAL A 535 24.08 -25.75 -11.41
N ALA A 536 25.27 -25.57 -11.95
CA ALA A 536 26.45 -26.34 -11.56
C ALA A 536 27.03 -25.72 -10.28
N LEU A 537 27.09 -26.52 -9.22
CA LEU A 537 27.62 -26.12 -7.91
C LEU A 537 29.16 -25.99 -7.99
N PRO A 538 29.79 -25.19 -7.12
CA PRO A 538 31.20 -24.89 -7.24
C PRO A 538 32.10 -26.11 -6.99
N GLY A 539 33.14 -26.22 -7.82
CA GLY A 539 34.13 -27.29 -7.80
C GLY A 539 33.65 -28.62 -8.40
N ASP A 540 34.57 -29.57 -8.57
CA ASP A 540 34.28 -30.87 -9.19
C ASP A 540 33.73 -31.91 -8.21
N ALA A 541 33.88 -31.65 -6.90
CA ALA A 541 33.38 -32.53 -5.85
C ALA A 541 31.91 -32.21 -5.53
N PRO A 542 31.06 -33.24 -5.34
CA PRO A 542 29.67 -33.00 -5.03
C PRO A 542 29.51 -32.35 -3.65
N GLN A 543 28.58 -31.41 -3.59
CA GLN A 543 28.25 -30.60 -2.43
C GLN A 543 27.01 -31.15 -1.72
N THR A 544 26.96 -31.00 -0.40
CA THR A 544 25.76 -31.36 0.38
C THR A 544 24.76 -30.21 0.35
N VAL A 545 23.52 -30.50 -0.03
CA VAL A 545 22.39 -29.56 -0.07
C VAL A 545 21.28 -30.06 0.86
N LYS A 546 20.79 -29.19 1.74
CA LYS A 546 19.70 -29.48 2.69
C LYS A 546 18.57 -28.45 2.64
N ARG A 547 18.85 -27.29 2.05
CA ARG A 547 17.91 -26.17 2.00
C ARG A 547 18.12 -25.41 0.70
N VAL A 548 17.02 -24.96 0.12
CA VAL A 548 17.04 -23.98 -0.96
C VAL A 548 16.23 -22.76 -0.55
N ASN A 549 16.63 -21.58 -1.01
CA ASN A 549 15.77 -20.41 -1.00
C ASN A 549 15.38 -20.07 -2.43
N VAL A 550 14.16 -19.59 -2.64
CA VAL A 550 13.70 -19.12 -3.95
C VAL A 550 12.98 -17.80 -3.77
N SER A 551 13.25 -16.84 -4.65
CA SER A 551 12.51 -15.57 -4.74
C SER A 551 11.78 -15.47 -6.07
N ALA A 552 10.51 -15.11 -5.99
CA ALA A 552 9.67 -14.77 -7.13
C ALA A 552 9.55 -13.24 -7.30
N MET A 553 10.43 -12.47 -6.64
CA MET A 553 10.39 -11.02 -6.65
C MET A 553 10.50 -10.49 -8.08
N LEU A 554 9.77 -9.42 -8.34
CA LEU A 554 9.77 -8.72 -9.61
C LEU A 554 10.50 -7.40 -9.47
N ARG A 555 10.86 -6.82 -10.62
CA ARG A 555 11.60 -5.56 -10.69
C ARG A 555 10.97 -4.57 -11.67
N PRO A 556 11.28 -3.27 -11.54
CA PRO A 556 10.98 -2.29 -12.58
C PRO A 556 11.69 -2.62 -13.90
N ALA A 557 11.26 -1.93 -14.96
CA ALA A 557 11.93 -1.97 -16.25
C ALA A 557 13.40 -1.52 -16.12
N ILE A 558 14.32 -2.25 -16.74
CA ILE A 558 15.74 -1.91 -16.78
C ILE A 558 16.13 -1.69 -18.25
N THR A 559 16.61 -0.49 -18.56
CA THR A 559 17.06 -0.13 -19.91
C THR A 559 18.24 -1.01 -20.32
N GLY A 560 18.12 -1.70 -21.45
CA GLY A 560 19.17 -2.56 -22.01
C GLY A 560 19.19 -3.99 -21.45
N ASP A 561 18.32 -4.33 -20.51
CA ASP A 561 18.13 -5.70 -20.03
C ASP A 561 17.43 -6.58 -21.09
N ALA A 562 17.67 -7.89 -21.11
CA ALA A 562 17.02 -8.79 -22.06
C ALA A 562 15.49 -8.93 -21.83
N ASP A 563 15.02 -8.78 -20.59
CA ASP A 563 13.61 -8.58 -20.21
C ASP A 563 13.38 -7.08 -19.93
N THR A 564 13.26 -6.30 -21.00
CA THR A 564 13.21 -4.82 -20.93
C THR A 564 11.94 -4.26 -20.27
N GLY A 565 10.85 -5.02 -20.26
CA GLY A 565 9.53 -4.53 -19.90
C GLY A 565 9.30 -4.35 -18.40
N ALA A 566 8.24 -3.60 -18.06
CA ALA A 566 7.70 -3.62 -16.70
C ALA A 566 7.09 -5.00 -16.40
N GLN A 567 7.24 -5.46 -15.16
CA GLN A 567 6.85 -6.82 -14.79
C GLN A 567 5.53 -6.81 -14.02
N ASN A 568 4.65 -7.73 -14.41
CA ASN A 568 3.33 -7.88 -13.83
C ASN A 568 3.34 -8.91 -12.71
N ALA A 569 2.65 -8.64 -11.59
CA ALA A 569 2.52 -9.55 -10.45
C ALA A 569 2.08 -10.98 -10.84
N LEU A 570 1.27 -11.12 -11.90
CA LEU A 570 0.79 -12.40 -12.40
C LEU A 570 1.87 -13.24 -13.12
N THR A 571 3.02 -12.64 -13.39
CA THR A 571 4.19 -13.31 -14.01
C THR A 571 5.22 -13.75 -12.97
N ALA A 572 5.01 -13.49 -11.69
CA ALA A 572 5.82 -14.05 -10.64
C ALA A 572 5.71 -15.59 -10.66
N LEU A 573 6.80 -16.27 -10.31
CA LEU A 573 6.77 -17.70 -10.04
C LEU A 573 5.73 -18.02 -8.96
N ARG A 574 4.97 -19.09 -9.17
CA ARG A 574 3.98 -19.58 -8.20
C ARG A 574 4.40 -20.90 -7.57
N SER A 575 4.83 -21.84 -8.40
CA SER A 575 5.30 -23.15 -7.97
C SER A 575 6.42 -23.67 -8.88
N PHE A 576 7.31 -24.44 -8.26
CA PHE A 576 8.51 -25.00 -8.88
C PHE A 576 8.83 -26.39 -8.34
N ALA A 577 9.80 -27.02 -8.97
CA ALA A 577 10.43 -28.23 -8.49
C ALA A 577 11.96 -28.13 -8.55
N VAL A 578 12.64 -28.90 -7.70
CA VAL A 578 14.10 -29.01 -7.68
C VAL A 578 14.51 -30.46 -7.88
N SER A 579 15.38 -30.68 -8.85
CA SER A 579 16.04 -31.95 -9.09
C SER A 579 17.54 -31.82 -8.86
N ALA A 580 18.20 -32.92 -8.53
CA ALA A 580 19.64 -32.97 -8.31
C ALA A 580 20.31 -34.04 -9.18
N CYS A 581 21.56 -33.80 -9.52
CA CYS A 581 22.43 -34.76 -10.19
C CYS A 581 23.83 -34.72 -9.58
N ASN A 582 24.49 -35.88 -9.54
CA ASN A 582 25.87 -36.03 -9.10
C ASN A 582 26.72 -36.62 -10.24
N ALA A 583 27.45 -35.74 -10.91
CA ALA A 583 28.30 -36.04 -12.06
C ALA A 583 29.43 -37.04 -11.75
N THR A 584 29.77 -37.25 -10.46
CA THR A 584 30.75 -38.27 -10.06
C THR A 584 30.20 -39.69 -10.11
N THR A 585 28.87 -39.85 -10.18
CA THR A 585 28.18 -41.14 -10.12
C THR A 585 27.27 -41.42 -11.33
N THR A 586 26.92 -40.40 -12.11
CA THR A 586 26.05 -40.51 -13.28
C THR A 586 26.35 -39.40 -14.29
N ASP A 587 25.87 -39.53 -15.52
CA ASP A 587 25.90 -38.46 -16.52
C ASP A 587 24.78 -37.44 -16.26
N CYS A 588 25.13 -36.18 -15.99
CA CYS A 588 24.17 -35.10 -15.76
C CYS A 588 23.65 -34.45 -17.04
N ALA A 589 24.22 -34.77 -18.21
CA ALA A 589 23.68 -34.37 -19.51
C ALA A 589 22.42 -35.17 -19.89
N ASP A 590 22.27 -36.39 -19.37
CA ASP A 590 21.08 -37.23 -19.58
C ASP A 590 19.92 -36.77 -18.66
N PRO A 591 18.82 -36.21 -19.21
CA PRO A 591 17.71 -35.70 -18.42
C PRO A 591 17.01 -36.79 -17.59
N THR A 592 17.16 -38.07 -17.94
CA THR A 592 16.54 -39.19 -17.21
C THR A 592 17.28 -39.55 -15.92
N ARG A 593 18.49 -39.04 -15.72
CA ARG A 593 19.36 -39.33 -14.57
C ARG A 593 19.18 -38.39 -13.40
N TRP A 594 18.32 -37.37 -13.54
CA TRP A 594 18.05 -36.38 -12.52
C TRP A 594 17.05 -36.92 -11.50
N GLN A 595 17.38 -36.79 -10.21
CA GLN A 595 16.47 -37.16 -9.13
C GLN A 595 15.69 -35.93 -8.67
N ARG A 596 14.37 -35.98 -8.72
CA ARG A 596 13.51 -34.98 -8.09
C ARG A 596 13.68 -35.04 -6.56
N ILE A 597 14.20 -33.97 -5.96
CA ILE A 597 14.42 -33.87 -4.51
C ILE A 597 13.37 -33.01 -3.80
N TYR A 598 12.69 -32.14 -4.54
CA TYR A 598 11.65 -31.28 -3.99
C TYR A 598 10.62 -30.90 -5.05
N THR A 599 9.35 -30.92 -4.68
CA THR A 599 8.25 -30.33 -5.46
C THR A 599 7.50 -29.40 -4.51
N SER A 600 7.42 -28.13 -4.85
CA SER A 600 6.73 -27.15 -4.02
C SER A 600 5.21 -27.37 -4.03
N ALA A 601 4.52 -26.80 -3.03
CA ALA A 601 3.07 -26.66 -3.10
C ALA A 601 2.65 -25.81 -4.31
N GLY A 602 1.43 -26.00 -4.80
CA GLY A 602 0.91 -25.26 -5.97
C GLY A 602 0.80 -23.74 -5.75
N ASP A 603 0.95 -23.26 -4.52
CA ASP A 603 0.91 -21.88 -4.07
C ASP A 603 2.13 -21.50 -3.21
N ALA A 604 3.30 -22.09 -3.50
CA ALA A 604 4.56 -21.80 -2.79
C ALA A 604 4.83 -20.30 -2.63
N PHE A 605 4.44 -19.53 -3.64
CA PHE A 605 4.22 -18.09 -3.57
C PHE A 605 2.72 -17.80 -3.71
N PRO A 606 2.05 -17.30 -2.66
CA PRO A 606 0.62 -17.00 -2.70
C PRO A 606 0.29 -15.87 -3.68
N GLY A 607 -0.83 -16.01 -4.39
CA GLY A 607 -1.39 -14.96 -5.23
C GLY A 607 -2.54 -14.19 -4.58
N GLY A 608 -3.27 -14.80 -3.63
CA GLY A 608 -4.49 -14.20 -3.09
C GLY A 608 -5.63 -14.09 -4.11
N ALA A 609 -6.73 -13.45 -3.72
CA ALA A 609 -7.90 -13.26 -4.58
C ALA A 609 -7.76 -12.06 -5.53
N TYR A 610 -7.17 -10.96 -5.07
CA TYR A 610 -7.05 -9.71 -5.83
C TYR A 610 -5.83 -9.69 -6.76
N ARG A 611 -4.62 -9.87 -6.20
CA ARG A 611 -3.33 -10.02 -6.89
C ARG A 611 -2.26 -10.45 -5.89
N ALA A 612 -1.14 -10.98 -6.38
CA ALA A 612 0.04 -11.21 -5.56
C ALA A 612 0.66 -9.88 -5.11
N TYR A 613 1.03 -9.75 -3.84
CA TYR A 613 1.74 -8.58 -3.32
C TYR A 613 3.24 -8.84 -3.18
N SER A 614 4.03 -7.78 -3.07
CA SER A 614 5.50 -7.87 -2.92
C SER A 614 5.90 -8.78 -1.74
N ARG A 615 5.16 -8.73 -0.64
CA ARG A 615 5.39 -9.59 0.54
C ARG A 615 5.16 -11.09 0.27
N ASP A 616 4.31 -11.42 -0.69
CA ASP A 616 3.90 -12.80 -0.96
C ASP A 616 4.92 -13.51 -1.87
N ILE A 617 5.62 -12.74 -2.70
CA ILE A 617 6.55 -13.23 -3.74
C ILE A 617 8.04 -13.03 -3.40
N ASN A 618 8.37 -12.36 -2.30
CA ASN A 618 9.74 -12.22 -1.78
C ASN A 618 10.35 -13.60 -1.42
N LEU A 619 11.67 -13.67 -1.30
CA LEU A 619 12.48 -14.83 -0.92
C LEU A 619 11.87 -15.68 0.21
N ARG A 620 11.71 -16.97 -0.09
CA ARG A 620 11.20 -18.00 0.81
C ARG A 620 12.18 -19.15 0.93
N THR A 621 12.13 -19.83 2.07
CA THR A 621 12.99 -20.97 2.39
C THR A 621 12.24 -22.29 2.28
N PHE A 622 12.88 -23.27 1.65
CA PHE A 622 12.34 -24.61 1.44
C PHE A 622 13.37 -25.66 1.88
N ALA A 623 12.97 -26.54 2.80
CA ALA A 623 13.79 -27.67 3.20
C ALA A 623 13.75 -28.76 2.11
N VAL A 624 14.92 -29.33 1.81
CA VAL A 624 15.04 -30.46 0.88
C VAL A 624 15.72 -31.64 1.60
N PRO A 625 15.50 -32.88 1.17
CA PRO A 625 16.26 -34.02 1.68
C PRO A 625 17.76 -33.77 1.56
N THR A 626 18.55 -34.23 2.55
CA THR A 626 20.01 -34.12 2.47
C THR A 626 20.50 -34.83 1.23
N THR A 627 21.01 -34.07 0.27
CA THR A 627 21.35 -34.54 -1.07
C THR A 627 22.78 -34.18 -1.39
N LEU A 628 23.53 -35.13 -1.95
CA LEU A 628 24.88 -34.91 -2.46
C LEU A 628 24.78 -34.65 -3.97
N ALA A 629 25.15 -33.45 -4.42
CA ALA A 629 24.91 -33.01 -5.80
C ALA A 629 26.11 -32.23 -6.35
N THR A 630 26.41 -32.41 -7.63
CA THR A 630 27.26 -31.45 -8.37
C THR A 630 26.39 -30.44 -9.14
N HIS A 631 25.14 -30.79 -9.45
CA HIS A 631 24.21 -29.90 -10.13
C HIS A 631 22.83 -29.92 -9.48
N LEU A 632 22.18 -28.77 -9.49
CA LEU A 632 20.77 -28.60 -9.16
C LEU A 632 20.02 -28.10 -10.38
N ARG A 633 18.77 -28.51 -10.53
CA ARG A 633 17.88 -28.05 -11.59
C ARG A 633 16.61 -27.49 -10.98
N LEU A 634 16.33 -26.23 -11.27
CA LEU A 634 15.10 -25.55 -10.92
C LEU A 634 14.15 -25.61 -12.12
N GLU A 635 12.99 -26.24 -11.95
CA GLU A 635 11.96 -26.39 -12.97
C GLU A 635 10.72 -25.59 -12.59
N VAL A 636 10.23 -24.74 -13.48
CA VAL A 636 9.00 -23.99 -13.30
C VAL A 636 7.80 -24.91 -13.52
N LEU A 637 6.89 -24.96 -12.55
CA LEU A 637 5.62 -25.68 -12.69
C LEU A 637 4.50 -24.74 -13.09
N ALA A 638 4.42 -23.56 -12.46
CA ALA A 638 3.43 -22.54 -12.80
C ALA A 638 3.90 -21.12 -12.42
N SER A 639 3.40 -20.14 -13.18
CA SER A 639 3.34 -18.73 -12.80
C SER A 639 2.04 -18.45 -12.04
N GLN A 640 1.90 -17.25 -11.46
CA GLN A 640 0.63 -16.86 -10.84
C GLN A 640 -0.52 -16.93 -11.84
N CYS A 641 -0.32 -16.50 -13.08
CA CYS A 641 -1.31 -16.52 -14.13
C CYS A 641 -1.76 -17.93 -14.55
N THR A 642 -0.82 -18.88 -14.64
CA THR A 642 -1.10 -20.23 -15.17
C THR A 642 -1.50 -21.24 -14.09
N GLY A 643 -1.14 -21.01 -12.83
CA GLY A 643 -1.46 -21.91 -11.71
C GLY A 643 -2.35 -21.29 -10.63
N GLY A 644 -2.76 -20.04 -10.77
CA GLY A 644 -3.61 -19.32 -9.82
C GLY A 644 -5.08 -19.65 -10.03
N PRO A 645 -5.74 -20.39 -9.11
CA PRO A 645 -7.14 -20.79 -9.29
C PRO A 645 -8.11 -19.60 -9.30
N ASN A 646 -7.78 -18.50 -8.59
CA ASN A 646 -8.59 -17.28 -8.56
C ASN A 646 -8.51 -16.46 -9.86
N TYR A 647 -7.63 -16.84 -10.78
CA TYR A 647 -7.41 -16.12 -12.04
C TYR A 647 -7.78 -16.98 -13.26
N ALA A 648 -8.33 -18.17 -13.03
CA ALA A 648 -8.60 -19.16 -14.05
C ALA A 648 -10.06 -19.12 -14.51
N GLY A 649 -10.27 -19.16 -15.83
CA GLY A 649 -11.62 -19.17 -16.42
C GLY A 649 -12.36 -17.84 -16.32
N GLU A 650 -13.56 -17.81 -16.88
CA GLU A 650 -14.39 -16.59 -16.94
C GLU A 650 -15.08 -16.31 -15.59
N GLN A 651 -14.66 -15.22 -14.95
CA GLN A 651 -15.05 -14.74 -13.64
C GLN A 651 -16.24 -13.78 -13.68
N ASP A 652 -16.49 -13.11 -14.81
CA ASP A 652 -17.61 -12.18 -14.98
C ASP A 652 -18.53 -12.56 -16.15
N ASP A 653 -19.62 -11.82 -16.30
CA ASP A 653 -20.60 -11.93 -17.39
C ASP A 653 -20.58 -10.67 -18.27
N ASP A 654 -19.46 -9.92 -18.30
CA ASP A 654 -19.26 -8.75 -19.17
C ASP A 654 -18.72 -9.20 -20.55
N PRO A 655 -19.53 -9.12 -21.63
CA PRO A 655 -19.11 -9.58 -22.95
C PRO A 655 -17.98 -8.73 -23.57
N ALA A 656 -17.64 -7.58 -23.00
CA ALA A 656 -16.54 -6.73 -23.47
C ALA A 656 -15.17 -7.16 -22.91
N THR A 657 -15.14 -7.99 -21.88
CA THR A 657 -13.91 -8.42 -21.21
C THR A 657 -13.76 -9.94 -21.22
N THR A 658 -12.52 -10.37 -21.01
CA THR A 658 -12.20 -11.78 -20.72
C THR A 658 -11.32 -11.79 -19.49
N THR A 659 -11.55 -12.75 -18.60
CA THR A 659 -10.90 -12.72 -17.28
C THR A 659 -9.99 -13.93 -17.03
N ASP A 660 -10.02 -14.95 -17.89
CA ASP A 660 -9.09 -16.08 -17.76
C ASP A 660 -7.64 -15.65 -18.04
N CYS A 661 -6.81 -15.63 -17.01
CA CYS A 661 -5.43 -15.17 -17.12
C CYS A 661 -4.65 -16.04 -18.10
N ALA A 662 -4.82 -17.36 -18.01
CA ALA A 662 -4.01 -18.33 -18.74
C ALA A 662 -4.23 -18.27 -20.26
N THR A 663 -5.31 -17.64 -20.73
CA THR A 663 -5.64 -17.53 -22.15
C THR A 663 -5.66 -16.08 -22.64
N ALA A 664 -6.18 -15.14 -21.85
CA ALA A 664 -6.38 -13.76 -22.28
C ALA A 664 -5.26 -12.80 -21.85
N SER A 665 -4.47 -13.10 -20.81
CA SER A 665 -3.39 -12.21 -20.38
C SER A 665 -2.32 -12.06 -21.47
N PRO A 666 -1.89 -10.83 -21.80
CA PRO A 666 -0.76 -10.61 -22.70
C PRO A 666 0.55 -11.22 -22.19
N ALA A 667 0.67 -11.42 -20.87
CA ALA A 667 1.87 -11.94 -20.23
C ALA A 667 1.75 -13.41 -19.78
N ARG A 668 0.73 -14.15 -20.25
CA ARG A 668 0.44 -15.54 -19.84
C ARG A 668 1.60 -16.53 -20.07
N SER A 669 2.47 -16.26 -21.05
CA SER A 669 3.63 -17.08 -21.38
C SER A 669 4.89 -16.71 -20.62
N GLN A 670 4.81 -15.79 -19.66
CA GLN A 670 5.98 -15.24 -18.98
C GLN A 670 6.06 -15.70 -17.51
N VAL A 671 7.28 -15.95 -17.04
CA VAL A 671 7.58 -16.24 -15.64
C VAL A 671 8.95 -15.68 -15.25
N ARG A 672 9.07 -15.15 -14.03
CA ARG A 672 10.34 -14.62 -13.49
C ARG A 672 10.70 -15.23 -12.14
N ILE A 673 12.00 -15.34 -11.91
CA ILE A 673 12.62 -15.80 -10.66
C ILE A 673 13.78 -14.87 -10.38
N ALA A 674 13.75 -14.19 -9.23
CA ALA A 674 14.79 -13.27 -8.83
C ALA A 674 16.00 -13.99 -8.25
N GLU A 675 15.80 -15.07 -7.50
CA GLU A 675 16.92 -15.69 -6.79
C GLU A 675 16.66 -17.18 -6.50
N PHE A 676 17.70 -17.99 -6.60
CA PHE A 676 17.77 -19.40 -6.23
C PHE A 676 19.06 -19.67 -5.44
N GLN A 677 18.90 -20.00 -4.17
CA GLN A 677 20.02 -20.23 -3.25
C GLN A 677 20.04 -21.67 -2.79
N ALA A 678 21.22 -22.24 -2.57
CA ALA A 678 21.39 -23.60 -2.07
C ALA A 678 22.38 -23.65 -0.90
N PHE A 679 22.01 -24.34 0.17
CA PHE A 679 22.81 -24.37 1.40
C PHE A 679 22.98 -25.78 1.94
N SER A 680 24.13 -26.01 2.56
CA SER A 680 24.46 -27.26 3.26
C SER A 680 23.91 -27.31 4.70
N LYS A 681 23.44 -26.17 5.22
CA LYS A 681 22.95 -25.96 6.57
C LYS A 681 21.58 -25.28 6.58
#